data_AF-A0AAR2L3Q0-F1
#
_entry.id   AF-A0AAR2L3Q0-F1
#
_cell.length_a   1.000
_cell.length_b   1.000
_cell.length_c   1.000
_cell.angle_alpha   90.00
_cell.angle_beta   90.00
_cell.angle_gamma   90.00
#
_symmetry.space_group_name_H-M   'P 1'
#
loop_
_entity.id
_entity.type
_entity.pdbx_description
1 polymer ?
#
loop_
_entity_poly.entity_id
_entity_poly.type
_entity_poly.pdbx_seq_one_letter_code
_entity_poly.pdbx_strand_id
1 'polypeptide(L)'
;MMCLCFLGLRLRHQCTLSHHGLTCLIFSVAEIEPWIRRFRAEGTVDYSQLTFDPGQNELIVGQCYCLRYLFLCLSVQEAEWHCDEFTKGACFSRGKSEEECQNYIRVLLVNGDRLFTCGTNAFTPICTNRTVSRTHWISGMARCPYNPLHNSTALITSSGELYAATAMDFSGRDPAIYRSLGGLPPLRTAQYNSKWLNEPNFVSSYDIGNFTYFFFRENAVEHDCGRTVFSRAARVCKNDIGGRFLLEDTWTTFMKARLNCSRPGEIPFTYNELQGTFFLPELELLYGIFTTNVNSIAASAVCAFNLSAITQVFSGPFKYQENSRSAWLPYPNPNPDFQCGTIDYGSYVNLTERNLQDAQKFILMHEVIQPIVPVPYFMEDNVRFSHVAVDVVQGKDMLYHIIYLATDYGTIKKVLSPLNQTTGSCLLDEIELFPPRRRQPILSLLILHSRSELFVGVRDQVIKIPLIRCNFHKTREACVGARDPYCGWDLVLKKCTMLEESVSMSQWEQSITQCPVRNVTVDGHFGPWSSWRSCSHSDGGSVGSCQCRTRACNNPSPQCGGQQCQGTSVEVANCSRNGAWTPWTAWAPCSTSCGIGFQVRQRSCSNPTPRHGGRVCVGQNREERYCNEHLPCPPHIYWSAWSPWERCTVPCGGGIQSRRRTCENGNECPGCSVEYQSCNTLPCPDLKKTTPWTPWTPVNISDNGGHYEQRFRYTCKARVAEPGLLEVGRQRIEMRYCSSDGSTGCSTDGDLLRSGRITGLTVNGGWSAWSSWSQCSRDCSSGIRSRKRTCTNPKPKYGGTSCLGPAQEYQECNTTPCPVDGSWSCWSPWSKCSVTCGGGHYIRTRTCSNPPPAYGGDICLGLHTEEALCNTQPCPESWSDWSEWSHCDSSGVQVRLRHCDVLFPTGNQCAGNSSESRACLIESNYIPGTHSHTQNVFLDNVTILHTCLWWSCGGPDNWNYN
;
A
#
# COMPACT_ATOMS: atom_id res chain seq x y z
N MET A 1 17.38 -27.40 4.59
CA MET A 1 17.07 -28.77 4.11
C MET A 1 15.72 -28.68 3.40
N MET A 2 15.52 -28.95 2.12
CA MET A 2 16.31 -29.54 1.03
C MET A 2 15.79 -28.88 -0.27
N CYS A 3 16.71 -28.49 -1.15
CA CYS A 3 16.45 -28.17 -2.55
C CYS A 3 16.11 -29.45 -3.33
N LEU A 4 15.23 -29.37 -4.33
CA LEU A 4 15.24 -30.27 -5.48
C LEU A 4 14.77 -29.51 -6.73
N CYS A 5 15.75 -29.17 -7.58
CA CYS A 5 15.56 -28.88 -9.00
C CYS A 5 15.44 -30.20 -9.75
N PHE A 6 14.53 -30.30 -10.72
CA PHE A 6 14.66 -31.22 -11.85
C PHE A 6 14.30 -30.48 -13.15
N LEU A 7 15.26 -30.46 -14.07
CA LEU A 7 15.11 -30.08 -15.47
C LEU A 7 14.48 -31.23 -16.27
N GLY A 8 13.74 -30.86 -17.33
CA GLY A 8 13.77 -31.60 -18.60
C GLY A 8 12.43 -32.17 -19.07
N LEU A 9 11.82 -31.53 -20.08
CA LEU A 9 11.64 -32.04 -21.45
C LEU A 9 10.46 -31.36 -22.15
N ARG A 10 10.78 -30.63 -23.23
CA ARG A 10 9.83 -30.24 -24.27
C ARG A 10 9.35 -31.50 -24.98
N LEU A 11 8.05 -31.78 -24.89
CA LEU A 11 7.33 -32.56 -25.89
C LEU A 11 6.21 -31.66 -26.44
N ARG A 12 6.39 -31.22 -27.69
CA ARG A 12 5.31 -30.71 -28.52
C ARG A 12 4.37 -31.89 -28.80
N HIS A 13 3.25 -31.94 -28.11
CA HIS A 13 2.07 -32.62 -28.62
C HIS A 13 1.04 -31.55 -28.99
N GLN A 14 0.84 -31.42 -30.30
CA GLN A 14 -0.42 -30.95 -30.86
C GLN A 14 -1.52 -31.89 -30.35
N CYS A 15 -2.17 -31.52 -29.25
CA CYS A 15 -3.49 -32.01 -28.94
C CYS A 15 -4.47 -30.95 -29.43
N THR A 16 -5.05 -31.21 -30.60
CA THR A 16 -6.38 -30.73 -30.96
C THR A 16 -7.36 -31.26 -29.92
N LEU A 17 -7.48 -30.56 -28.78
CA LEU A 17 -8.57 -30.76 -27.84
C LEU A 17 -9.75 -29.98 -28.37
N SER A 18 -10.70 -30.72 -28.91
CA SER A 18 -12.08 -30.29 -29.13
C SER A 18 -12.57 -29.48 -27.93
N HIS A 19 -12.99 -28.24 -28.18
CA HIS A 19 -13.70 -27.40 -27.22
C HIS A 19 -14.97 -28.13 -26.75
N HIS A 20 -14.88 -28.88 -25.65
CA HIS A 20 -16.05 -29.36 -24.93
C HIS A 20 -16.68 -28.19 -24.18
N GLY A 21 -17.95 -27.93 -24.43
CA GLY A 21 -18.77 -26.80 -23.95
C GLY A 21 -18.40 -26.23 -22.58
N LEU A 22 -17.85 -25.02 -22.60
CA LEU A 22 -17.45 -24.24 -21.44
C LEU A 22 -18.47 -23.12 -21.21
N THR A 23 -18.99 -22.97 -19.99
CA THR A 23 -20.02 -21.98 -19.61
C THR A 23 -19.55 -21.05 -18.52
N CYS A 24 -19.99 -19.79 -18.62
CA CYS A 24 -19.55 -18.68 -17.80
C CYS A 24 -20.34 -18.62 -16.49
N LEU A 25 -19.66 -18.78 -15.34
CA LEU A 25 -20.30 -18.73 -14.02
C LEU A 25 -20.36 -17.33 -13.42
N ILE A 26 -19.42 -16.45 -13.77
CA ILE A 26 -19.31 -15.10 -13.18
C ILE A 26 -19.66 -14.09 -14.27
N PHE A 27 -20.71 -13.31 -14.03
CA PHE A 27 -21.18 -12.25 -14.89
C PHE A 27 -20.67 -10.91 -14.34
N SER A 28 -19.80 -10.26 -15.12
CA SER A 28 -19.34 -8.92 -14.80
C SER A 28 -20.45 -7.89 -15.00
N VAL A 29 -20.31 -6.73 -14.33
CA VAL A 29 -21.26 -5.61 -14.48
C VAL A 29 -21.51 -5.28 -15.96
N ALA A 30 -20.46 -5.26 -16.79
CA ALA A 30 -20.57 -4.88 -18.19
C ALA A 30 -21.42 -5.86 -19.02
N GLU A 31 -21.41 -7.14 -18.65
CA GLU A 31 -22.17 -8.19 -19.35
C GLU A 31 -23.64 -8.20 -18.94
N ILE A 32 -23.94 -7.88 -17.67
CA ILE A 32 -25.31 -7.87 -17.14
C ILE A 32 -26.04 -6.54 -17.35
N GLU A 33 -25.32 -5.42 -17.54
CA GLU A 33 -25.88 -4.07 -17.67
C GLU A 33 -27.04 -3.96 -18.69
N PRO A 34 -27.01 -4.60 -19.88
CA PRO A 34 -28.11 -4.53 -20.83
C PRO A 34 -29.42 -5.17 -20.35
N TRP A 35 -29.34 -6.05 -19.35
CA TRP A 35 -30.46 -6.86 -18.84
C TRP A 35 -31.07 -6.31 -17.55
N ILE A 36 -30.33 -5.46 -16.83
CA ILE A 36 -30.81 -4.86 -15.59
C ILE A 36 -31.44 -3.49 -15.86
N ARG A 37 -32.35 -3.10 -14.97
CA ARG A 37 -32.88 -1.73 -14.94
C ARG A 37 -32.54 -1.12 -13.60
N ARG A 38 -31.93 0.06 -13.62
CA ARG A 38 -31.56 0.82 -12.44
C ARG A 38 -32.56 1.94 -12.24
N PHE A 39 -33.06 2.07 -11.03
CA PHE A 39 -33.89 3.18 -10.59
C PHE A 39 -33.13 3.98 -9.54
N ARG A 40 -32.89 5.26 -9.83
CA ARG A 40 -32.19 6.19 -8.95
C ARG A 40 -32.96 7.50 -8.87
N ALA A 41 -33.09 8.02 -7.66
CA ALA A 41 -33.61 9.35 -7.41
C ALA A 41 -32.49 10.29 -6.95
N GLU A 42 -32.52 11.55 -7.39
CA GLU A 42 -31.53 12.56 -6.97
C GLU A 42 -31.74 12.95 -5.50
N GLY A 43 -30.65 13.13 -4.75
CA GLY A 43 -30.69 13.58 -3.35
C GLY A 43 -31.17 12.55 -2.32
N THR A 44 -31.52 11.32 -2.72
CA THR A 44 -32.04 10.27 -1.82
C THR A 44 -31.05 9.12 -1.64
N VAL A 45 -31.05 8.55 -0.44
CA VAL A 45 -30.19 7.43 -0.05
C VAL A 45 -31.00 6.39 0.75
N ASP A 46 -30.43 5.20 0.90
CA ASP A 46 -30.91 4.09 1.75
C ASP A 46 -32.17 3.38 1.24
N TYR A 47 -32.03 2.60 0.15
CA TYR A 47 -33.10 1.78 -0.43
C TYR A 47 -33.23 0.43 0.30
N SER A 48 -33.49 0.51 1.60
CA SER A 48 -33.47 -0.64 2.52
C SER A 48 -34.83 -1.34 2.66
N GLN A 49 -35.94 -0.69 2.30
CA GLN A 49 -37.28 -1.26 2.43
C GLN A 49 -37.96 -1.28 1.06
N LEU A 50 -38.29 -2.48 0.60
CA LEU A 50 -38.97 -2.74 -0.66
C LEU A 50 -40.21 -3.58 -0.35
N THR A 51 -41.36 -3.19 -0.91
CA THR A 51 -42.56 -4.03 -0.88
C THR A 51 -43.29 -3.91 -2.21
N PHE A 52 -44.05 -4.94 -2.55
CA PHE A 52 -44.86 -4.96 -3.75
C PHE A 52 -46.33 -4.80 -3.39
N ASP A 53 -47.02 -3.86 -4.04
CA ASP A 53 -48.48 -3.75 -3.96
C ASP A 53 -49.09 -4.54 -5.13
N PRO A 54 -49.69 -5.72 -4.87
CA PRO A 54 -50.33 -6.51 -5.92
C PRO A 54 -51.60 -5.87 -6.48
N GLY A 55 -52.31 -5.04 -5.71
CA GLY A 55 -53.56 -4.41 -6.16
C GLY A 55 -53.33 -3.37 -7.25
N GLN A 56 -52.26 -2.60 -7.10
CA GLN A 56 -51.87 -1.54 -8.05
C GLN A 56 -50.75 -1.98 -9.02
N ASN A 57 -50.15 -3.15 -8.77
CA ASN A 57 -49.05 -3.71 -9.54
C ASN A 57 -47.85 -2.73 -9.59
N GLU A 58 -47.50 -2.24 -8.41
CA GLU A 58 -46.47 -1.22 -8.17
C GLU A 58 -45.43 -1.70 -7.16
N LEU A 59 -44.17 -1.32 -7.38
CA LEU A 59 -43.12 -1.49 -6.37
C LEU A 59 -43.08 -0.23 -5.50
N ILE A 60 -43.29 -0.39 -4.20
CA ILE A 60 -43.19 0.70 -3.24
C ILE A 60 -41.81 0.63 -2.59
N VAL A 61 -41.11 1.76 -2.61
CA VAL A 61 -39.75 1.86 -2.10
C VAL A 61 -39.69 2.88 -0.98
N GLY A 62 -39.30 2.41 0.20
CA GLY A 62 -38.97 3.24 1.35
C GLY A 62 -37.54 3.72 1.27
N GLN A 63 -37.36 5.04 1.24
CA GLN A 63 -36.05 5.71 1.18
C GLN A 63 -35.89 6.65 2.37
N CYS A 64 -34.71 7.23 2.55
CA CYS A 64 -34.56 8.38 3.44
C CYS A 64 -35.45 9.53 2.92
N TYR A 65 -36.43 9.94 3.73
CA TYR A 65 -37.41 11.00 3.48
C TYR A 65 -38.44 10.85 2.38
N CYS A 66 -38.43 9.77 1.60
CA CYS A 66 -39.38 9.63 0.50
C CYS A 66 -39.98 8.23 0.46
N LEU A 67 -41.28 8.19 0.17
CA LEU A 67 -41.97 7.01 -0.32
C LEU A 67 -42.14 7.19 -1.83
N ARG A 68 -41.62 6.24 -2.62
CA ARG A 68 -41.80 6.26 -4.07
C ARG A 68 -42.60 5.05 -4.52
N TYR A 69 -43.55 5.33 -5.40
CA TYR A 69 -44.36 4.34 -6.11
C TYR A 69 -43.80 4.21 -7.51
N LEU A 70 -43.19 3.08 -7.77
CA LEU A 70 -42.64 2.74 -9.08
C LEU A 70 -43.67 1.92 -9.82
N PHE A 71 -44.34 2.55 -10.79
CA PHE A 71 -45.05 1.78 -11.79
C PHE A 71 -44.03 1.01 -12.62
N LEU A 72 -44.32 -0.26 -12.85
CA LEU A 72 -43.48 -1.14 -13.66
C LEU A 72 -43.31 -0.65 -15.13
N CYS A 73 -43.98 0.43 -15.53
CA CYS A 73 -44.02 0.99 -16.90
C CYS A 73 -43.70 2.51 -17.01
N LEU A 74 -42.75 3.04 -16.22
CA LEU A 74 -42.11 4.38 -16.33
C LEU A 74 -42.75 5.57 -15.61
N SER A 75 -43.97 5.51 -15.06
CA SER A 75 -44.46 6.59 -14.19
C SER A 75 -43.94 6.43 -12.76
N VAL A 76 -43.38 7.51 -12.20
CA VAL A 76 -42.91 7.56 -10.81
C VAL A 76 -43.81 8.55 -10.07
N GLN A 77 -44.48 8.08 -9.02
CA GLN A 77 -45.16 8.96 -8.08
C GLN A 77 -44.34 9.04 -6.80
N GLU A 78 -44.13 10.25 -6.31
CA GLU A 78 -43.33 10.52 -5.12
C GLU A 78 -44.19 11.14 -4.02
N ALA A 79 -44.06 10.61 -2.81
CA ALA A 79 -44.61 11.18 -1.59
C ALA A 79 -43.45 11.48 -0.64
N GLU A 80 -43.08 12.74 -0.53
CA GLU A 80 -42.06 13.21 0.40
C GLU A 80 -42.59 13.17 1.85
N TRP A 81 -41.71 12.78 2.78
CA TRP A 81 -41.95 12.67 4.21
C TRP A 81 -40.70 13.07 5.00
N HIS A 82 -40.45 14.37 5.00
CA HIS A 82 -39.35 15.01 5.73
C HIS A 82 -39.57 15.04 7.25
N CYS A 83 -38.46 15.14 8.01
CA CYS A 83 -38.51 15.48 9.44
C CYS A 83 -38.72 16.98 9.62
N ASP A 84 -39.50 17.38 10.63
CA ASP A 84 -39.59 18.77 11.06
C ASP A 84 -38.23 19.27 11.59
N GLU A 85 -37.88 20.54 11.30
CA GLU A 85 -36.62 21.16 11.72
C GLU A 85 -36.44 21.17 13.25
N PHE A 86 -37.52 21.33 14.01
CA PHE A 86 -37.49 21.22 15.48
C PHE A 86 -37.03 19.82 15.93
N THR A 87 -37.56 18.77 15.29
CA THR A 87 -37.23 17.38 15.59
C THR A 87 -35.78 17.08 15.23
N LYS A 88 -35.28 17.60 14.10
CA LYS A 88 -33.85 17.52 13.74
C LYS A 88 -32.97 18.22 14.77
N GLY A 89 -33.33 19.43 15.19
CA GLY A 89 -32.62 20.18 16.23
C GLY A 89 -32.56 19.42 17.57
N ALA A 90 -33.68 18.79 17.97
CA ALA A 90 -33.74 17.94 19.15
C ALA A 90 -32.83 16.71 19.01
N CYS A 91 -32.74 16.11 17.82
CA CYS A 91 -31.81 15.01 17.53
C CYS A 91 -30.33 15.46 17.63
N PHE A 92 -29.98 16.63 17.08
CA PHE A 92 -28.62 17.19 17.17
C PHE A 92 -28.20 17.50 18.60
N SER A 93 -29.09 18.09 19.40
CA SER A 93 -28.81 18.34 20.82
C SER A 93 -28.55 17.06 21.64
N ARG A 94 -28.99 15.89 21.15
CA ARG A 94 -28.68 14.57 21.72
C ARG A 94 -27.39 13.94 21.18
N GLY A 95 -26.60 14.69 20.39
CA GLY A 95 -25.28 14.30 19.91
C GLY A 95 -25.27 13.38 18.69
N LYS A 96 -26.34 13.37 17.89
CA LYS A 96 -26.45 12.59 16.65
C LYS A 96 -26.01 13.42 15.42
N SER A 97 -25.55 12.74 14.38
CA SER A 97 -25.07 13.39 13.16
C SER A 97 -26.20 13.85 12.23
N GLU A 98 -25.88 14.73 11.28
CA GLU A 98 -26.82 15.15 10.23
C GLU A 98 -27.39 13.95 9.49
N GLU A 99 -26.54 13.03 9.04
CA GLU A 99 -26.98 11.81 8.34
C GLU A 99 -27.90 10.93 9.19
N GLU A 100 -27.71 10.83 10.51
CA GLU A 100 -28.57 10.01 11.37
C GLU A 100 -29.90 10.71 11.71
N CYS A 101 -29.92 12.05 11.80
CA CYS A 101 -31.09 12.85 12.16
C CYS A 101 -32.05 13.06 10.99
N GLN A 102 -32.33 11.99 10.26
CA GLN A 102 -33.18 11.97 9.08
C GLN A 102 -34.35 10.98 9.27
N ASN A 103 -35.34 11.00 8.38
CA ASN A 103 -36.47 10.07 8.43
C ASN A 103 -36.19 8.85 7.55
N TYR A 104 -35.71 7.76 8.14
CA TYR A 104 -35.47 6.52 7.43
C TYR A 104 -36.71 5.64 7.52
N ILE A 105 -37.32 5.32 6.37
CA ILE A 105 -38.42 4.36 6.32
C ILE A 105 -37.89 2.96 6.66
N ARG A 106 -38.44 2.35 7.71
CA ARG A 106 -37.99 1.04 8.24
C ARG A 106 -39.11 0.00 8.28
N VAL A 107 -40.36 0.44 8.19
CA VAL A 107 -41.51 -0.46 8.08
C VAL A 107 -42.32 -0.04 6.88
N LEU A 108 -42.60 -0.98 5.99
CA LEU A 108 -43.34 -0.77 4.77
C LEU A 108 -44.19 -2.01 4.47
N LEU A 109 -45.47 -1.97 4.87
CA LEU A 109 -46.37 -3.13 4.84
C LEU A 109 -47.65 -2.79 4.08
N VAL A 110 -48.03 -3.67 3.15
CA VAL A 110 -49.27 -3.58 2.37
C VAL A 110 -50.28 -4.58 2.94
N ASN A 111 -51.51 -4.14 3.21
CA ASN A 111 -52.61 -5.01 3.63
C ASN A 111 -53.92 -4.58 2.95
N GLY A 112 -54.29 -5.28 1.88
CA GLY A 112 -55.36 -4.83 0.98
C GLY A 112 -55.03 -3.45 0.41
N ASP A 113 -55.99 -2.52 0.48
CA ASP A 113 -55.83 -1.14 -0.02
C ASP A 113 -55.13 -0.19 0.97
N ARG A 114 -54.57 -0.72 2.06
CA ARG A 114 -53.91 0.07 3.11
C ARG A 114 -52.40 -0.13 3.06
N LEU A 115 -51.68 0.98 3.05
CA LEU A 115 -50.23 1.03 3.20
C LEU A 115 -49.88 1.53 4.61
N PHE A 116 -49.32 0.64 5.41
CA PHE A 116 -48.79 0.98 6.72
C PHE A 116 -47.28 1.25 6.61
N THR A 117 -46.88 2.49 6.90
CA THR A 117 -45.49 2.94 6.78
C THR A 117 -44.99 3.51 8.09
N CYS A 118 -43.75 3.24 8.46
CA CYS A 118 -43.11 3.91 9.58
C CYS A 118 -41.68 4.30 9.26
N GLY A 119 -41.28 5.45 9.80
CA GLY A 119 -39.91 5.93 9.71
C GLY A 119 -39.33 6.32 11.06
N THR A 120 -37.99 6.37 11.13
CA THR A 120 -37.24 6.73 12.34
C THR A 120 -37.47 8.17 12.77
N ASN A 121 -37.80 9.04 11.81
CA ASN A 121 -38.07 10.47 11.98
C ASN A 121 -37.12 11.14 12.99
N ALA A 122 -35.81 11.13 12.68
CA ALA A 122 -34.74 11.68 13.53
C ALA A 122 -34.78 11.19 14.99
N PHE A 123 -34.81 9.87 15.19
CA PHE A 123 -34.95 9.20 16.49
C PHE A 123 -36.23 9.58 17.26
N THR A 124 -37.30 9.87 16.53
CA THR A 124 -38.65 10.03 17.10
C THR A 124 -39.64 9.31 16.20
N PRO A 125 -39.69 7.98 16.23
CA PRO A 125 -40.34 7.19 15.20
C PRO A 125 -41.82 7.53 15.07
N ILE A 126 -42.28 7.67 13.81
CA ILE A 126 -43.67 7.97 13.46
C ILE A 126 -44.14 6.98 12.40
N CYS A 127 -45.41 6.58 12.51
CA CYS A 127 -46.08 5.74 11.54
C CYS A 127 -47.24 6.48 10.87
N THR A 128 -47.56 6.07 9.65
CA THR A 128 -48.80 6.44 8.97
C THR A 128 -49.51 5.19 8.46
N ASN A 129 -50.83 5.19 8.60
CA ASN A 129 -51.70 4.23 7.95
C ASN A 129 -52.44 4.98 6.83
N ARG A 130 -52.04 4.73 5.59
CA ARG A 130 -52.52 5.45 4.41
C ARG A 130 -53.44 4.57 3.58
N THR A 131 -54.58 5.11 3.20
CA THR A 131 -55.35 4.66 2.03
C THR A 131 -55.13 5.65 0.89
N VAL A 132 -55.59 5.32 -0.32
CA VAL A 132 -55.52 6.20 -1.50
C VAL A 132 -56.09 7.61 -1.23
N SER A 133 -57.00 7.77 -0.26
CA SER A 133 -57.70 9.04 0.03
C SER A 133 -57.43 9.68 1.40
N ARG A 134 -56.91 8.95 2.39
CA ARG A 134 -56.72 9.46 3.77
C ARG A 134 -55.42 8.95 4.40
N THR A 135 -54.78 9.84 5.16
CA THR A 135 -53.57 9.53 5.95
C THR A 135 -53.86 9.69 7.43
N HIS A 136 -53.68 8.62 8.21
CA HIS A 136 -53.78 8.66 9.68
C HIS A 136 -52.40 8.53 10.33
N TRP A 137 -52.05 9.45 11.20
CA TRP A 137 -50.78 9.48 11.93
C TRP A 137 -50.86 8.67 13.22
N ILE A 138 -49.84 7.85 13.47
CA ILE A 138 -49.77 6.92 14.60
C ILE A 138 -48.36 7.03 15.21
N SER A 139 -48.25 6.94 16.53
CA SER A 139 -46.93 6.87 17.20
C SER A 139 -46.11 5.68 16.68
N GLY A 140 -44.84 5.88 16.35
CA GLY A 140 -43.96 4.81 15.89
C GLY A 140 -43.21 4.08 17.01
N MET A 141 -43.35 4.51 18.27
CA MET A 141 -42.76 3.82 19.43
C MET A 141 -43.21 2.35 19.44
N ALA A 142 -42.24 1.44 19.63
CA ALA A 142 -42.43 -0.02 19.60
C ALA A 142 -42.86 -0.62 18.25
N ARG A 143 -43.04 0.19 17.22
CA ARG A 143 -43.45 -0.24 15.86
C ARG A 143 -42.33 -0.07 14.85
N CYS A 144 -41.45 0.90 15.08
CA CYS A 144 -40.35 1.30 14.22
C CYS A 144 -39.13 1.62 15.08
N PRO A 145 -37.90 1.27 14.65
CA PRO A 145 -36.70 1.60 15.39
C PRO A 145 -36.46 3.12 15.47
N TYR A 146 -35.78 3.55 16.52
CA TYR A 146 -35.30 4.93 16.67
C TYR A 146 -34.06 5.19 15.81
N ASN A 147 -33.09 4.28 15.88
CA ASN A 147 -31.84 4.35 15.14
C ASN A 147 -32.00 3.69 13.77
N PRO A 148 -31.64 4.35 12.66
CA PRO A 148 -31.68 3.74 11.33
C PRO A 148 -30.85 2.45 11.20
N LEU A 149 -29.78 2.29 12.00
CA LEU A 149 -28.92 1.11 11.95
C LEU A 149 -29.42 -0.05 12.82
N HIS A 150 -30.51 0.12 13.58
CA HIS A 150 -31.07 -0.96 14.38
C HIS A 150 -31.91 -1.89 13.51
N ASN A 151 -31.50 -3.15 13.49
CA ASN A 151 -32.26 -4.19 12.82
C ASN A 151 -33.58 -4.44 13.56
N SER A 152 -34.65 -4.45 12.78
CA SER A 152 -36.01 -4.60 13.26
C SER A 152 -36.80 -5.37 12.22
N THR A 153 -37.91 -5.95 12.65
CA THR A 153 -38.83 -6.62 11.75
C THR A 153 -40.26 -6.33 12.17
N ALA A 154 -41.17 -6.26 11.22
CA ALA A 154 -42.57 -6.02 11.47
C ALA A 154 -43.41 -6.74 10.41
N LEU A 155 -44.58 -7.21 10.82
CA LEU A 155 -45.59 -7.75 9.92
C LEU A 155 -46.97 -7.30 10.36
N ILE A 156 -47.91 -7.31 9.42
CA ILE A 156 -49.32 -7.11 9.67
C ILE A 156 -50.05 -8.39 9.30
N THR A 157 -50.87 -8.89 10.23
CA THR A 157 -51.66 -10.10 10.03
C THR A 157 -52.88 -9.80 9.17
N SER A 158 -53.53 -10.86 8.66
CA SER A 158 -54.79 -10.75 7.92
C SER A 158 -55.93 -10.11 8.74
N SER A 159 -55.90 -10.22 10.08
CA SER A 159 -56.86 -9.55 10.97
C SER A 159 -56.58 -8.05 11.17
N GLY A 160 -55.46 -7.55 10.62
CA GLY A 160 -55.04 -6.15 10.74
C GLY A 160 -54.20 -5.84 11.97
N GLU A 161 -53.82 -6.83 12.78
CA GLU A 161 -52.89 -6.66 13.91
C GLU A 161 -51.45 -6.50 13.43
N LEU A 162 -50.76 -5.49 13.97
CA LEU A 162 -49.34 -5.26 13.73
C LEU A 162 -48.51 -5.94 14.81
N TYR A 163 -47.59 -6.80 14.38
CA TYR A 163 -46.55 -7.40 15.22
C TYR A 163 -45.20 -6.81 14.82
N ALA A 164 -44.52 -6.18 15.76
CA ALA A 164 -43.22 -5.54 15.52
C ALA A 164 -42.20 -6.02 16.56
N ALA A 165 -40.97 -6.22 16.12
CA ALA A 165 -39.85 -6.56 16.97
C ALA A 165 -38.73 -5.54 16.74
N THR A 166 -38.53 -4.66 17.73
CA THR A 166 -37.61 -3.52 17.63
C THR A 166 -37.23 -3.01 19.03
N ALA A 167 -36.34 -2.02 19.09
CA ALA A 167 -36.07 -1.29 20.33
C ALA A 167 -37.11 -0.20 20.56
N MET A 168 -37.63 -0.12 21.80
CA MET A 168 -38.65 0.85 22.18
C MET A 168 -38.11 2.17 22.71
N ASP A 169 -36.80 2.26 22.92
CA ASP A 169 -36.15 3.42 23.49
C ASP A 169 -35.08 4.01 22.56
N PHE A 170 -34.74 5.27 22.80
CA PHE A 170 -33.70 5.99 22.05
C PHE A 170 -32.33 5.29 22.14
N SER A 171 -32.01 4.65 23.27
CA SER A 171 -30.69 4.05 23.49
C SER A 171 -30.52 2.64 22.94
N GLY A 172 -31.61 2.00 22.50
CA GLY A 172 -31.58 0.61 22.01
C GLY A 172 -31.50 -0.45 23.10
N ARG A 173 -31.72 -0.10 24.36
CA ARG A 173 -31.55 -0.99 25.52
C ARG A 173 -32.83 -1.72 25.93
N ASP A 174 -33.99 -1.29 25.44
CA ASP A 174 -35.28 -1.93 25.67
C ASP A 174 -35.79 -2.62 24.40
N PRO A 175 -35.24 -3.81 24.03
CA PRO A 175 -35.74 -4.60 22.93
C PRO A 175 -37.10 -5.21 23.29
N ALA A 176 -38.05 -5.17 22.36
CA ALA A 176 -39.31 -5.86 22.56
C ALA A 176 -39.91 -6.43 21.29
N ILE A 177 -40.64 -7.53 21.48
CA ILE A 177 -41.63 -8.04 20.54
C ILE A 177 -42.99 -7.54 21.03
N TYR A 178 -43.67 -6.76 20.19
CA TYR A 178 -44.84 -5.96 20.53
C TYR A 178 -45.98 -6.16 19.54
N ARG A 179 -47.20 -6.32 20.05
CA ARG A 179 -48.44 -6.34 19.25
C ARG A 179 -49.26 -5.08 19.46
N SER A 180 -49.81 -4.53 18.38
CA SER A 180 -50.72 -3.39 18.42
C SER A 180 -51.68 -3.31 17.23
N LEU A 181 -52.53 -2.27 17.19
CA LEU A 181 -53.43 -1.90 16.09
C LEU A 181 -54.61 -2.84 15.79
N GLY A 182 -54.76 -3.97 16.49
CA GLY A 182 -55.94 -4.82 16.37
C GLY A 182 -56.94 -4.71 17.53
N GLY A 183 -57.89 -5.65 17.55
CA GLY A 183 -58.96 -5.70 18.55
C GLY A 183 -58.57 -6.32 19.90
N LEU A 184 -57.42 -7.00 19.96
CA LEU A 184 -56.87 -7.58 21.19
C LEU A 184 -55.99 -6.55 21.95
N PRO A 185 -55.81 -6.72 23.27
CA PRO A 185 -54.96 -5.81 24.06
C PRO A 185 -53.51 -5.80 23.53
N PRO A 186 -52.81 -4.66 23.60
CA PRO A 186 -51.40 -4.60 23.24
C PRO A 186 -50.56 -5.44 24.22
N LEU A 187 -49.65 -6.26 23.70
CA LEU A 187 -48.77 -7.10 24.51
C LEU A 187 -47.31 -6.89 24.13
N ARG A 188 -46.42 -6.91 25.13
CA ARG A 188 -44.97 -6.81 24.95
C ARG A 188 -44.20 -7.92 25.64
N THR A 189 -42.95 -8.12 25.26
CA THR A 189 -42.00 -8.93 26.05
C THR A 189 -41.61 -8.21 27.34
N ALA A 190 -41.22 -8.98 28.35
CA ALA A 190 -40.81 -8.45 29.65
C ALA A 190 -39.61 -7.49 29.51
N GLN A 191 -39.75 -6.31 30.13
CA GLN A 191 -38.74 -5.26 30.07
C GLN A 191 -37.49 -5.63 30.88
N TYR A 192 -36.29 -5.33 30.34
CA TYR A 192 -35.00 -5.54 30.99
C TYR A 192 -34.73 -6.97 31.50
N ASN A 193 -35.39 -7.97 30.91
CA ASN A 193 -35.21 -9.36 31.27
C ASN A 193 -34.40 -10.10 30.21
N SER A 194 -33.12 -10.35 30.49
CA SER A 194 -32.20 -11.03 29.57
C SER A 194 -32.59 -12.46 29.23
N LYS A 195 -33.38 -13.15 30.07
CA LYS A 195 -33.90 -14.49 29.73
C LYS A 195 -34.90 -14.44 28.57
N TRP A 196 -35.64 -13.33 28.45
CA TRP A 196 -36.58 -13.10 27.34
C TRP A 196 -35.84 -12.67 26.08
N LEU A 197 -35.09 -11.57 26.16
CA LEU A 197 -34.34 -10.99 25.05
C LEU A 197 -33.04 -10.39 25.58
N ASN A 198 -31.91 -10.77 25.00
CA ASN A 198 -30.59 -10.30 25.44
C ASN A 198 -29.80 -9.66 24.29
N GLU A 199 -29.92 -8.34 24.15
CA GLU A 199 -29.34 -7.58 23.02
C GLU A 199 -29.65 -8.22 21.66
N PRO A 200 -30.94 -8.47 21.33
CA PRO A 200 -31.31 -9.16 20.11
C PRO A 200 -31.13 -8.26 18.89
N ASN A 201 -30.80 -8.89 17.77
CA ASN A 201 -30.82 -8.32 16.44
C ASN A 201 -31.89 -9.06 15.62
N PHE A 202 -33.01 -8.38 15.38
CA PHE A 202 -34.17 -8.97 14.73
C PHE A 202 -33.97 -9.05 13.21
N VAL A 203 -34.26 -10.22 12.64
CA VAL A 203 -34.00 -10.51 11.23
C VAL A 203 -35.31 -10.51 10.44
N SER A 204 -36.31 -11.27 10.90
CA SER A 204 -37.57 -11.46 10.16
C SER A 204 -38.69 -11.93 11.09
N SER A 205 -39.92 -11.76 10.63
CA SER A 205 -41.11 -12.31 11.26
C SER A 205 -42.05 -12.88 10.20
N TYR A 206 -42.80 -13.92 10.56
CA TYR A 206 -43.77 -14.57 9.68
C TYR A 206 -45.07 -14.86 10.40
N ASP A 207 -46.16 -14.70 9.66
CA ASP A 207 -47.51 -15.02 10.08
C ASP A 207 -47.86 -16.45 9.62
N ILE A 208 -47.88 -17.44 10.53
CA ILE A 208 -48.02 -18.87 10.19
C ILE A 208 -49.05 -19.57 11.10
N GLY A 209 -50.17 -19.97 10.51
CA GLY A 209 -51.24 -20.68 11.24
C GLY A 209 -51.79 -19.83 12.38
N ASN A 210 -51.81 -20.36 13.61
CA ASN A 210 -52.29 -19.65 14.81
C ASN A 210 -51.17 -18.88 15.55
N PHE A 211 -49.94 -18.91 15.04
CA PHE A 211 -48.77 -18.32 15.68
C PHE A 211 -48.18 -17.21 14.82
N THR A 212 -47.48 -16.30 15.50
CA THR A 212 -46.54 -15.38 14.86
C THR A 212 -45.13 -15.78 15.24
N TYR A 213 -44.28 -16.03 14.24
CA TYR A 213 -42.89 -16.42 14.45
C TYR A 213 -41.94 -15.24 14.28
N PHE A 214 -40.89 -15.21 15.09
CA PHE A 214 -39.83 -14.19 15.06
C PHE A 214 -38.48 -14.85 15.00
N PHE A 215 -37.62 -14.38 14.10
CA PHE A 215 -36.28 -14.88 13.91
C PHE A 215 -35.28 -13.77 14.20
N PHE A 216 -34.31 -14.07 15.05
CA PHE A 216 -33.33 -13.09 15.52
C PHE A 216 -32.06 -13.79 16.01
N ARG A 217 -31.01 -13.01 16.25
CA ARG A 217 -29.81 -13.49 16.96
C ARG A 217 -29.61 -12.66 18.21
N GLU A 218 -29.18 -13.27 19.30
CA GLU A 218 -29.02 -12.59 20.59
C GLU A 218 -27.81 -13.17 21.35
N ASN A 219 -27.38 -12.49 22.41
CA ASN A 219 -26.35 -13.02 23.31
C ASN A 219 -26.92 -14.21 24.10
N ALA A 220 -26.28 -15.38 23.99
CA ALA A 220 -26.70 -16.60 24.66
C ALA A 220 -26.57 -16.48 26.18
N VAL A 221 -27.68 -16.65 26.89
CA VAL A 221 -27.71 -16.66 28.37
C VAL A 221 -27.38 -18.04 28.93
N GLU A 222 -27.52 -19.08 28.11
CA GLU A 222 -27.35 -20.49 28.47
C GLU A 222 -25.93 -21.02 28.22
N HIS A 223 -24.98 -20.14 27.92
CA HIS A 223 -23.59 -20.48 27.67
C HIS A 223 -22.69 -19.81 28.71
N ASP A 224 -22.03 -20.63 29.53
CA ASP A 224 -21.23 -20.14 30.67
C ASP A 224 -19.85 -19.61 30.25
N CYS A 225 -19.39 -19.93 29.02
CA CYS A 225 -18.04 -19.62 28.54
C CYS A 225 -18.02 -18.44 27.56
N GLY A 226 -17.88 -17.23 28.09
CA GLY A 226 -17.71 -16.01 27.28
C GLY A 226 -19.01 -15.51 26.63
N ARG A 227 -18.91 -14.41 25.87
CA ARG A 227 -20.05 -13.84 25.14
C ARG A 227 -20.19 -14.52 23.77
N THR A 228 -21.12 -15.45 23.66
CA THR A 228 -21.47 -16.11 22.38
C THR A 228 -22.84 -15.67 21.90
N VAL A 229 -22.97 -15.32 20.63
CA VAL A 229 -24.27 -15.02 19.99
C VAL A 229 -24.89 -16.33 19.52
N PHE A 230 -26.21 -16.51 19.68
CA PHE A 230 -26.96 -17.61 19.07
C PHE A 230 -28.17 -17.09 18.30
N SER A 231 -28.45 -17.76 17.17
CA SER A 231 -29.67 -17.61 16.40
C SER A 231 -30.86 -18.27 17.09
N ARG A 232 -32.00 -17.59 17.05
CA ARG A 232 -33.26 -17.98 17.71
C ARG A 232 -34.42 -17.99 16.72
N ALA A 233 -35.30 -18.96 16.91
CA ALA A 233 -36.68 -18.88 16.48
C ALA A 233 -37.53 -18.68 17.75
N ALA A 234 -38.45 -17.72 17.73
CA ALA A 234 -39.44 -17.53 18.77
C ALA A 234 -40.84 -17.54 18.19
N ARG A 235 -41.83 -17.86 19.03
CA ARG A 235 -43.25 -17.84 18.64
C ARG A 235 -44.13 -17.26 19.75
N VAL A 236 -45.25 -16.68 19.35
CA VAL A 236 -46.35 -16.22 20.22
C VAL A 236 -47.69 -16.62 19.61
N CYS A 237 -48.69 -16.83 20.45
CA CYS A 237 -50.06 -17.05 19.98
C CYS A 237 -50.72 -15.75 19.58
N LYS A 238 -51.46 -15.77 18.45
CA LYS A 238 -52.19 -14.59 17.98
C LYS A 238 -53.30 -14.15 18.93
N ASN A 239 -53.97 -15.12 19.55
CA ASN A 239 -55.08 -14.91 20.49
C ASN A 239 -54.63 -14.72 21.95
N ASP A 240 -53.34 -14.57 22.22
CA ASP A 240 -52.85 -14.27 23.57
C ASP A 240 -53.45 -12.94 24.03
N ILE A 241 -53.97 -12.86 25.26
CA ILE A 241 -54.58 -11.65 25.84
C ILE A 241 -53.77 -11.09 27.00
N GLY A 242 -52.62 -11.70 27.33
CA GLY A 242 -51.87 -11.38 28.53
C GLY A 242 -52.42 -12.10 29.76
N GLY A 243 -51.76 -11.90 30.89
CA GLY A 243 -52.27 -12.35 32.18
C GLY A 243 -53.24 -11.34 32.81
N ARG A 244 -53.79 -11.66 33.98
CA ARG A 244 -54.70 -10.75 34.71
C ARG A 244 -54.02 -9.90 35.79
N PHE A 245 -53.04 -10.49 36.49
CA PHE A 245 -52.30 -9.84 37.60
C PHE A 245 -50.79 -10.02 37.40
N LEU A 246 -50.38 -11.28 37.24
CA LEU A 246 -49.06 -11.61 36.73
C LEU A 246 -49.13 -11.54 35.20
N LEU A 247 -48.17 -10.88 34.56
CA LEU A 247 -48.09 -10.73 33.10
C LEU A 247 -49.20 -9.89 32.43
N GLU A 248 -49.79 -8.89 33.11
CA GLU A 248 -50.96 -8.10 32.67
C GLU A 248 -50.86 -7.50 31.24
N ASP A 249 -49.68 -7.00 30.84
CA ASP A 249 -49.41 -6.46 29.49
C ASP A 249 -48.31 -7.24 28.75
N THR A 250 -48.09 -8.50 29.13
CA THR A 250 -46.97 -9.30 28.61
C THR A 250 -47.40 -10.65 28.08
N TRP A 251 -46.68 -11.14 27.08
CA TRP A 251 -46.97 -12.43 26.45
C TRP A 251 -47.00 -13.57 27.47
N THR A 252 -48.06 -14.38 27.45
CA THR A 252 -48.14 -15.62 28.25
C THR A 252 -47.64 -16.83 27.46
N THR A 253 -47.58 -16.68 26.13
CA THR A 253 -47.28 -17.75 25.17
C THR A 253 -45.90 -17.66 24.52
N PHE A 254 -45.09 -16.68 24.91
CA PHE A 254 -43.75 -16.47 24.34
C PHE A 254 -42.80 -17.63 24.67
N MET A 255 -42.25 -18.24 23.63
CA MET A 255 -41.22 -19.28 23.72
C MET A 255 -40.17 -19.05 22.65
N LYS A 256 -38.91 -19.42 22.92
CA LYS A 256 -37.80 -19.36 21.96
C LYS A 256 -36.92 -20.61 21.99
N ALA A 257 -36.39 -20.99 20.84
CA ALA A 257 -35.51 -22.13 20.66
C ALA A 257 -34.27 -21.73 19.84
N ARG A 258 -33.16 -22.45 20.03
CA ARG A 258 -31.93 -22.24 19.26
C ARG A 258 -32.06 -22.85 17.87
N LEU A 259 -31.58 -22.15 16.84
CA LEU A 259 -31.39 -22.69 15.49
C LEU A 259 -29.95 -23.19 15.32
N ASN A 260 -29.79 -24.41 14.79
CA ASN A 260 -28.48 -24.95 14.44
C ASN A 260 -28.21 -24.81 12.94
N CYS A 261 -27.04 -24.30 12.58
CA CYS A 261 -26.48 -24.42 11.23
C CYS A 261 -24.98 -24.65 11.38
N SER A 262 -24.52 -25.85 11.06
CA SER A 262 -23.15 -26.28 11.34
C SER A 262 -22.62 -27.20 10.27
N ARG A 263 -21.34 -27.09 9.94
CA ARG A 263 -20.64 -28.08 9.13
C ARG A 263 -20.25 -29.28 10.00
N PRO A 264 -20.61 -30.52 9.61
CA PRO A 264 -20.24 -31.70 10.38
C PRO A 264 -18.72 -31.95 10.34
N GLY A 265 -18.20 -32.60 11.38
CA GLY A 265 -16.80 -32.95 11.57
C GLY A 265 -16.59 -33.52 12.99
N GLU A 266 -15.38 -33.99 13.30
CA GLU A 266 -15.05 -34.42 14.68
C GLU A 266 -15.33 -33.32 15.71
N ILE A 267 -15.08 -32.07 15.32
CA ILE A 267 -15.54 -30.87 16.00
C ILE A 267 -16.40 -30.08 15.00
N PRO A 268 -17.72 -29.99 15.21
CA PRO A 268 -18.60 -29.26 14.30
C PRO A 268 -18.24 -27.77 14.22
N PHE A 269 -18.21 -27.22 13.00
CA PHE A 269 -18.00 -25.79 12.79
C PHE A 269 -19.36 -25.09 12.69
N THR A 270 -19.71 -24.25 13.67
CA THR A 270 -21.04 -23.63 13.79
C THR A 270 -21.10 -22.22 13.23
N TYR A 271 -22.14 -21.94 12.44
CA TYR A 271 -22.49 -20.60 11.97
C TYR A 271 -23.59 -20.03 12.88
N ASN A 272 -23.19 -19.22 13.86
CA ASN A 272 -24.07 -18.86 14.97
C ASN A 272 -24.90 -17.59 14.75
N GLU A 273 -24.62 -16.78 13.72
CA GLU A 273 -25.27 -15.48 13.51
C GLU A 273 -26.21 -15.48 12.30
N LEU A 274 -27.52 -15.58 12.54
CA LEU A 274 -28.56 -15.47 11.51
C LEU A 274 -28.57 -14.06 10.90
N GLN A 275 -28.53 -13.96 9.58
CA GLN A 275 -28.55 -12.68 8.85
C GLN A 275 -29.86 -12.42 8.11
N GLY A 276 -30.45 -13.46 7.54
CA GLY A 276 -31.66 -13.37 6.72
C GLY A 276 -32.40 -14.69 6.70
N THR A 277 -33.71 -14.66 6.48
CA THR A 277 -34.51 -15.86 6.26
C THR A 277 -35.48 -15.66 5.11
N PHE A 278 -35.93 -16.77 4.53
CA PHE A 278 -36.98 -16.81 3.52
C PHE A 278 -37.89 -18.00 3.79
N PHE A 279 -39.18 -17.75 3.98
CA PHE A 279 -40.18 -18.80 4.22
C PHE A 279 -40.93 -19.11 2.92
N LEU A 280 -41.00 -20.38 2.56
CA LEU A 280 -41.78 -20.92 1.44
C LEU A 280 -43.02 -21.62 2.00
N PRO A 281 -44.20 -20.97 1.96
CA PRO A 281 -45.43 -21.52 2.54
C PRO A 281 -45.87 -22.84 1.90
N GLU A 282 -45.69 -23.00 0.59
CA GLU A 282 -46.17 -24.16 -0.17
C GLU A 282 -45.53 -25.48 0.26
N LEU A 283 -44.31 -25.40 0.80
CA LEU A 283 -43.52 -26.54 1.26
C LEU A 283 -43.29 -26.55 2.77
N GLU A 284 -43.81 -25.54 3.49
CA GLU A 284 -43.54 -25.31 4.92
C GLU A 284 -42.03 -25.29 5.26
N LEU A 285 -41.22 -24.71 4.37
CA LEU A 285 -39.77 -24.65 4.51
C LEU A 285 -39.27 -23.25 4.81
N LEU A 286 -38.38 -23.14 5.80
CA LEU A 286 -37.67 -21.93 6.14
C LEU A 286 -36.20 -22.04 5.74
N TYR A 287 -35.74 -21.17 4.85
CA TYR A 287 -34.33 -21.01 4.52
C TYR A 287 -33.73 -19.94 5.43
N GLY A 288 -32.58 -20.20 6.03
CA GLY A 288 -31.85 -19.25 6.87
C GLY A 288 -30.40 -19.11 6.42
N ILE A 289 -29.93 -17.87 6.34
CA ILE A 289 -28.52 -17.53 6.16
C ILE A 289 -27.87 -17.34 7.52
N PHE A 290 -26.77 -18.03 7.75
CA PHE A 290 -25.97 -17.92 8.97
C PHE A 290 -24.55 -17.52 8.62
N THR A 291 -23.96 -16.69 9.46
CA THR A 291 -22.56 -16.32 9.35
C THR A 291 -21.82 -16.62 10.64
N THR A 292 -20.49 -16.65 10.54
CA THR A 292 -19.59 -16.64 11.69
C THR A 292 -19.54 -15.25 12.32
N ASN A 293 -19.02 -15.14 13.53
CA ASN A 293 -18.88 -13.83 14.19
C ASN A 293 -18.00 -12.87 13.37
N VAL A 294 -18.32 -11.57 13.40
CA VAL A 294 -17.61 -10.52 12.63
C VAL A 294 -16.10 -10.51 12.91
N ASN A 295 -15.68 -10.82 14.15
CA ASN A 295 -14.27 -10.86 14.55
C ASN A 295 -13.58 -12.19 14.24
N SER A 296 -14.29 -13.17 13.69
CA SER A 296 -13.75 -14.47 13.28
C SER A 296 -13.58 -14.54 11.75
N ILE A 297 -13.01 -15.64 11.25
CA ILE A 297 -12.88 -15.88 9.81
C ILE A 297 -14.27 -15.75 9.17
N ALA A 298 -14.38 -14.87 8.18
CA ALA A 298 -15.63 -14.67 7.45
C ALA A 298 -16.02 -15.98 6.78
N ALA A 299 -17.19 -16.52 7.13
CA ALA A 299 -17.76 -17.67 6.47
C ALA A 299 -19.27 -17.61 6.60
N SER A 300 -19.97 -18.12 5.59
CA SER A 300 -21.42 -18.13 5.53
C SER A 300 -21.96 -19.50 5.14
N ALA A 301 -23.17 -19.79 5.60
CA ALA A 301 -23.86 -21.02 5.31
C ALA A 301 -25.37 -20.78 5.14
N VAL A 302 -26.00 -21.59 4.32
CA VAL A 302 -27.45 -21.62 4.11
C VAL A 302 -27.98 -22.94 4.65
N CYS A 303 -28.91 -22.88 5.59
CA CYS A 303 -29.58 -24.06 6.14
C CYS A 303 -31.09 -23.95 5.90
N ALA A 304 -31.74 -25.08 5.62
CA ALA A 304 -33.19 -25.16 5.49
C ALA A 304 -33.79 -25.93 6.67
N PHE A 305 -34.91 -25.45 7.18
CA PHE A 305 -35.62 -26.00 8.34
C PHE A 305 -37.06 -26.29 7.96
N ASN A 306 -37.57 -27.44 8.38
CA ASN A 306 -38.98 -27.78 8.22
C ASN A 306 -39.77 -27.17 9.38
N LEU A 307 -40.93 -26.56 9.09
CA LEU A 307 -41.82 -26.02 10.11
C LEU A 307 -42.21 -27.08 11.16
N SER A 308 -42.42 -28.33 10.75
CA SER A 308 -42.73 -29.45 11.67
C SER A 308 -41.60 -29.73 12.68
N ALA A 309 -40.33 -29.58 12.28
CA ALA A 309 -39.20 -29.73 13.19
C ALA A 309 -39.13 -28.57 14.18
N ILE A 310 -39.46 -27.35 13.72
CA ILE A 310 -39.56 -26.16 14.58
C ILE A 310 -40.65 -26.37 15.63
N THR A 311 -41.86 -26.79 15.22
CA THR A 311 -42.99 -27.00 16.14
C THR A 311 -42.72 -28.12 17.14
N GLN A 312 -42.09 -29.22 16.71
CA GLN A 312 -41.71 -30.33 17.58
C GLN A 312 -40.77 -29.87 18.72
N VAL A 313 -39.78 -29.01 18.43
CA VAL A 313 -38.87 -28.48 19.45
C VAL A 313 -39.62 -27.65 20.48
N PHE A 314 -40.63 -26.88 20.08
CA PHE A 314 -41.46 -26.11 21.02
C PHE A 314 -42.42 -26.96 21.86
N SER A 315 -42.68 -28.22 21.47
CA SER A 315 -43.36 -29.21 22.30
C SER A 315 -42.40 -29.97 23.24
N GLY A 316 -41.09 -29.86 23.00
CA GLY A 316 -40.04 -30.51 23.78
C GLY A 316 -39.77 -29.87 25.14
N PRO A 317 -38.77 -30.38 25.90
CA PRO A 317 -38.42 -29.89 27.23
C PRO A 317 -37.85 -28.46 27.21
N PHE A 318 -38.04 -27.75 28.32
CA PHE A 318 -37.47 -26.42 28.54
C PHE A 318 -36.05 -26.49 29.08
N LYS A 319 -35.26 -25.44 28.83
CA LYS A 319 -33.98 -25.20 29.48
C LYS A 319 -34.21 -24.27 30.67
N TYR A 320 -33.92 -24.74 31.87
CA TYR A 320 -34.20 -24.03 33.11
C TYR A 320 -32.94 -23.82 33.94
N GLN A 321 -32.89 -22.67 34.61
CA GLN A 321 -31.85 -22.30 35.56
C GLN A 321 -32.53 -21.77 36.82
N GLU A 322 -32.30 -22.44 37.95
CA GLU A 322 -32.93 -22.16 39.23
C GLU A 322 -32.47 -20.82 39.81
N ASN A 323 -31.16 -20.57 39.77
CA ASN A 323 -30.52 -19.34 40.22
C ASN A 323 -29.27 -19.04 39.37
N SER A 324 -28.78 -17.79 39.40
CA SER A 324 -27.72 -17.31 38.49
C SER A 324 -26.39 -18.07 38.56
N ARG A 325 -26.19 -18.88 39.60
CA ARG A 325 -25.00 -19.73 39.79
C ARG A 325 -25.22 -21.20 39.45
N SER A 326 -26.48 -21.63 39.28
CA SER A 326 -26.81 -22.99 38.88
C SER A 326 -26.55 -23.21 37.38
N ALA A 327 -26.24 -24.46 37.02
CA ALA A 327 -26.14 -24.86 35.63
C ALA A 327 -27.52 -24.86 34.97
N TRP A 328 -27.55 -24.64 33.66
CA TRP A 328 -28.77 -24.78 32.87
C TRP A 328 -29.08 -26.25 32.60
N LEU A 329 -30.22 -26.72 33.10
CA LEU A 329 -30.64 -28.13 33.00
C LEU A 329 -31.94 -28.29 32.20
N PRO A 330 -32.16 -29.45 31.56
CA PRO A 330 -33.44 -29.77 30.96
C PRO A 330 -34.54 -29.91 32.02
N TYR A 331 -35.71 -29.36 31.74
CA TYR A 331 -36.91 -29.48 32.54
C TYR A 331 -38.07 -29.97 31.65
N PRO A 332 -38.82 -31.01 32.05
CA PRO A 332 -39.90 -31.57 31.24
C PRO A 332 -40.97 -30.52 30.98
N ASN A 333 -41.51 -30.49 29.76
CA ASN A 333 -42.55 -29.53 29.40
C ASN A 333 -43.84 -29.84 30.16
N PRO A 334 -44.36 -28.92 31.00
CA PRO A 334 -45.63 -29.12 31.70
C PRO A 334 -46.84 -29.20 30.76
N ASN A 335 -46.72 -28.65 29.55
CA ASN A 335 -47.79 -28.65 28.53
C ASN A 335 -47.20 -28.89 27.12
N PRO A 336 -46.85 -30.15 26.78
CA PRO A 336 -46.23 -30.50 25.51
C PRO A 336 -47.15 -30.31 24.30
N ASP A 337 -48.46 -30.48 24.48
CA ASP A 337 -49.49 -30.32 23.45
C ASP A 337 -50.04 -28.90 23.36
N PHE A 338 -49.30 -27.91 23.89
CA PHE A 338 -49.72 -26.52 23.87
C PHE A 338 -49.95 -26.03 22.44
N GLN A 339 -51.21 -25.77 22.10
CA GLN A 339 -51.67 -25.13 20.89
C GLN A 339 -52.44 -23.87 21.25
N CYS A 340 -52.39 -22.85 20.38
CA CYS A 340 -53.25 -21.70 20.53
C CYS A 340 -54.70 -22.15 20.33
N GLY A 341 -55.59 -21.85 21.29
CA GLY A 341 -57.01 -22.20 21.18
C GLY A 341 -57.69 -21.53 19.98
N THR A 342 -58.75 -22.15 19.47
CA THR A 342 -59.61 -21.56 18.43
C THR A 342 -60.61 -20.59 19.07
N ILE A 343 -60.74 -19.38 18.51
CA ILE A 343 -61.76 -18.41 18.94
C ILE A 343 -63.10 -18.85 18.33
N ASP A 344 -63.86 -19.68 19.03
CA ASP A 344 -65.26 -19.93 18.68
C ASP A 344 -66.16 -18.96 19.45
N TYR A 345 -67.07 -18.30 18.71
CA TYR A 345 -67.93 -17.23 19.20
C TYR A 345 -68.77 -17.68 20.40
N GLY A 346 -68.43 -17.21 21.61
CA GLY A 346 -69.38 -17.12 22.72
C GLY A 346 -69.02 -17.75 24.06
N SER A 347 -67.85 -18.37 24.24
CA SER A 347 -67.44 -18.88 25.57
C SER A 347 -65.99 -18.52 25.91
N TYR A 348 -65.81 -17.53 26.79
CA TYR A 348 -64.51 -17.13 27.36
C TYR A 348 -64.08 -18.06 28.51
N VAL A 349 -64.32 -19.37 28.40
CA VAL A 349 -64.09 -20.29 29.53
C VAL A 349 -63.16 -21.43 29.10
N ASN A 350 -61.88 -21.25 29.47
CA ASN A 350 -60.90 -22.29 29.82
C ASN A 350 -60.31 -23.20 28.71
N LEU A 351 -59.64 -22.65 27.68
CA LEU A 351 -58.85 -23.50 26.76
C LEU A 351 -57.46 -22.99 26.35
N THR A 352 -56.87 -21.99 27.03
CA THR A 352 -55.53 -21.48 26.63
C THR A 352 -54.64 -21.00 27.79
N GLU A 353 -54.93 -21.34 29.04
CA GLU A 353 -54.14 -20.85 30.17
C GLU A 353 -52.96 -21.78 30.45
N ARG A 354 -51.80 -21.44 29.87
CA ARG A 354 -50.52 -21.84 30.47
C ARG A 354 -50.47 -21.23 31.87
N ASN A 355 -50.10 -22.02 32.88
CA ASN A 355 -49.91 -21.49 34.22
C ASN A 355 -48.97 -20.27 34.16
N LEU A 356 -49.42 -19.11 34.64
CA LEU A 356 -48.71 -17.85 34.48
C LEU A 356 -47.32 -17.87 35.16
N GLN A 357 -47.17 -18.66 36.24
CA GLN A 357 -45.86 -18.85 36.88
C GLN A 357 -44.90 -19.63 35.98
N ASP A 358 -45.42 -20.61 35.26
CA ASP A 358 -44.64 -21.41 34.31
C ASP A 358 -44.30 -20.57 33.07
N ALA A 359 -45.24 -19.74 32.59
CA ALA A 359 -45.02 -18.81 31.49
C ALA A 359 -43.87 -17.82 31.76
N GLN A 360 -43.74 -17.35 33.00
CA GLN A 360 -42.66 -16.44 33.39
C GLN A 360 -41.29 -17.16 33.49
N LYS A 361 -41.27 -18.43 33.88
CA LYS A 361 -40.05 -19.20 34.14
C LYS A 361 -39.50 -19.93 32.91
N PHE A 362 -40.38 -20.52 32.11
CA PHE A 362 -40.04 -21.47 31.06
C PHE A 362 -40.24 -20.83 29.68
N ILE A 363 -39.16 -20.30 29.12
CA ILE A 363 -39.19 -19.53 27.87
C ILE A 363 -38.25 -20.12 26.82
N LEU A 364 -37.08 -20.59 27.26
CA LEU A 364 -36.05 -21.15 26.39
C LEU A 364 -36.23 -22.67 26.27
N MET A 365 -36.31 -23.20 25.05
CA MET A 365 -36.33 -24.65 24.80
C MET A 365 -34.95 -25.26 25.03
N HIS A 366 -34.91 -26.50 25.54
CA HIS A 366 -33.65 -27.26 25.69
C HIS A 366 -33.18 -27.82 24.36
N GLU A 367 -34.10 -28.38 23.58
CA GLU A 367 -33.83 -28.92 22.26
C GLU A 367 -33.47 -27.83 21.26
N VAL A 368 -32.63 -28.20 20.30
CA VAL A 368 -32.13 -27.30 19.25
C VAL A 368 -32.79 -27.66 17.93
N ILE A 369 -33.30 -26.67 17.22
CA ILE A 369 -33.90 -26.85 15.89
C ILE A 369 -32.79 -27.23 14.91
N GLN A 370 -32.88 -28.46 14.39
CA GLN A 370 -31.94 -29.00 13.42
C GLN A 370 -32.40 -28.72 11.98
N PRO A 371 -31.46 -28.51 11.04
CA PRO A 371 -31.78 -28.41 9.62
C PRO A 371 -32.24 -29.76 9.05
N ILE A 372 -32.90 -29.71 7.89
CA ILE A 372 -33.42 -30.91 7.18
C ILE A 372 -32.30 -31.91 6.89
N VAL A 373 -31.13 -31.41 6.50
CA VAL A 373 -29.92 -32.21 6.30
C VAL A 373 -28.79 -31.65 7.18
N PRO A 374 -27.94 -32.50 7.78
CA PRO A 374 -26.90 -32.05 8.71
C PRO A 374 -25.84 -31.14 8.10
N VAL A 375 -25.66 -31.22 6.78
CA VAL A 375 -24.73 -30.37 6.03
C VAL A 375 -25.49 -29.14 5.54
N PRO A 376 -24.97 -27.91 5.68
CA PRO A 376 -25.61 -26.74 5.09
C PRO A 376 -25.83 -26.93 3.59
N TYR A 377 -26.96 -26.44 3.07
CA TYR A 377 -27.27 -26.51 1.66
C TYR A 377 -26.14 -25.91 0.84
N PHE A 378 -25.70 -24.69 1.14
CA PHE A 378 -24.55 -24.04 0.51
C PHE A 378 -23.68 -23.37 1.58
N MET A 379 -22.37 -23.38 1.40
CA MET A 379 -21.41 -22.77 2.32
C MET A 379 -20.21 -22.22 1.55
N GLU A 380 -19.71 -21.06 1.98
CA GLU A 380 -18.56 -20.40 1.36
C GLU A 380 -17.70 -19.74 2.43
N ASP A 381 -16.39 -19.96 2.33
CA ASP A 381 -15.38 -19.35 3.18
C ASP A 381 -14.95 -17.99 2.58
N ASN A 382 -14.56 -17.05 3.43
CA ASN A 382 -14.18 -15.68 3.10
C ASN A 382 -15.28 -14.80 2.48
N VAL A 383 -16.55 -15.20 2.58
CA VAL A 383 -17.71 -14.43 2.08
C VAL A 383 -18.77 -14.30 3.16
N ARG A 384 -19.40 -13.12 3.26
CA ARG A 384 -20.55 -12.87 4.13
C ARG A 384 -21.83 -12.69 3.31
N PHE A 385 -22.78 -13.60 3.50
CA PHE A 385 -24.13 -13.47 2.96
C PHE A 385 -24.98 -12.55 3.83
N SER A 386 -25.83 -11.75 3.20
CA SER A 386 -26.70 -10.78 3.87
C SER A 386 -28.18 -11.13 3.73
N HIS A 387 -28.66 -11.38 2.51
CA HIS A 387 -30.07 -11.61 2.21
C HIS A 387 -30.26 -12.86 1.34
N VAL A 388 -31.41 -13.52 1.49
CA VAL A 388 -31.81 -14.71 0.72
C VAL A 388 -33.17 -14.48 0.09
N ALA A 389 -33.31 -14.91 -1.16
CA ALA A 389 -34.61 -15.13 -1.80
C ALA A 389 -34.59 -16.53 -2.43
N VAL A 390 -35.73 -17.22 -2.44
CA VAL A 390 -35.83 -18.56 -3.02
C VAL A 390 -36.96 -18.60 -4.04
N ASP A 391 -36.69 -19.24 -5.17
CA ASP A 391 -37.66 -19.52 -6.22
C ASP A 391 -37.81 -21.03 -6.44
N VAL A 392 -38.98 -21.46 -6.90
CA VAL A 392 -39.30 -22.86 -7.22
C VAL A 392 -39.61 -22.93 -8.71
N VAL A 393 -38.75 -23.61 -9.46
CA VAL A 393 -38.72 -23.57 -10.92
C VAL A 393 -39.03 -24.94 -11.50
N GLN A 394 -39.93 -24.99 -12.48
CA GLN A 394 -40.20 -26.19 -13.25
C GLN A 394 -39.13 -26.39 -14.33
N GLY A 395 -38.29 -27.41 -14.15
CA GLY A 395 -37.41 -27.91 -15.19
C GLY A 395 -38.10 -28.94 -16.10
N LYS A 396 -37.33 -29.61 -16.96
CA LYS A 396 -37.87 -30.63 -17.89
C LYS A 396 -38.55 -31.80 -17.16
N ASP A 397 -37.91 -32.29 -16.10
CA ASP A 397 -38.28 -33.56 -15.46
C ASP A 397 -38.85 -33.36 -14.04
N MET A 398 -38.49 -32.28 -13.34
CA MET A 398 -38.87 -32.04 -11.95
C MET A 398 -38.78 -30.56 -11.55
N LEU A 399 -39.26 -30.25 -10.34
CA LEU A 399 -39.14 -28.93 -9.71
C LEU A 399 -37.75 -28.77 -9.05
N TYR A 400 -37.19 -27.58 -9.17
CA TYR A 400 -35.89 -27.21 -8.64
C TYR A 400 -35.99 -25.97 -7.75
N HIS A 401 -35.30 -25.96 -6.61
CA HIS A 401 -35.22 -24.76 -5.77
C HIS A 401 -33.97 -23.96 -6.10
N ILE A 402 -34.16 -22.70 -6.45
CA ILE A 402 -33.10 -21.75 -6.74
C ILE A 402 -32.98 -20.74 -5.61
N ILE A 403 -31.81 -20.66 -5.01
CA ILE A 403 -31.49 -19.81 -3.88
C ILE A 403 -30.65 -18.65 -4.40
N TYR A 404 -31.18 -17.43 -4.29
CA TYR A 404 -30.49 -16.18 -4.58
C TYR A 404 -29.89 -15.63 -3.29
N LEU A 405 -28.57 -15.53 -3.24
CA LEU A 405 -27.81 -15.08 -2.08
C LEU A 405 -27.14 -13.74 -2.36
N ALA A 406 -27.51 -12.72 -1.61
CA ALA A 406 -26.84 -11.43 -1.63
C ALA A 406 -25.61 -11.45 -0.70
N THR A 407 -24.55 -10.75 -1.09
CA THR A 407 -23.33 -10.58 -0.30
C THR A 407 -23.19 -9.15 0.24
N ASP A 408 -22.36 -8.97 1.27
CA ASP A 408 -21.98 -7.65 1.79
C ASP A 408 -21.06 -6.84 0.84
N TYR A 409 -20.53 -7.48 -0.21
CA TYR A 409 -19.69 -6.84 -1.23
C TYR A 409 -20.45 -6.40 -2.50
N GLY A 410 -21.74 -6.73 -2.63
CA GLY A 410 -22.56 -6.31 -3.77
C GLY A 410 -22.58 -7.30 -4.94
N THR A 411 -22.43 -8.59 -4.64
CA THR A 411 -22.63 -9.70 -5.59
C THR A 411 -23.87 -10.50 -5.23
N ILE A 412 -24.54 -11.07 -6.23
CA ILE A 412 -25.66 -12.00 -6.07
C ILE A 412 -25.25 -13.34 -6.61
N LYS A 413 -25.36 -14.39 -5.80
CA LYS A 413 -25.07 -15.78 -6.21
C LYS A 413 -26.38 -16.54 -6.40
N LYS A 414 -26.56 -17.18 -7.55
CA LYS A 414 -27.66 -18.10 -7.83
C LYS A 414 -27.19 -19.52 -7.58
N VAL A 415 -27.83 -20.18 -6.63
CA VAL A 415 -27.43 -21.50 -6.15
C VAL A 415 -28.58 -22.47 -6.31
N LEU A 416 -28.33 -23.60 -6.97
CA LEU A 416 -29.23 -24.74 -7.00
C LEU A 416 -29.18 -25.46 -5.65
N SER A 417 -30.34 -25.68 -5.03
CA SER A 417 -30.40 -26.48 -3.81
C SER A 417 -30.02 -27.95 -4.08
N PRO A 418 -29.51 -28.69 -3.08
CA PRO A 418 -29.22 -30.12 -3.22
C PRO A 418 -30.42 -30.93 -3.73
N LEU A 419 -30.23 -31.73 -4.79
CA LEU A 419 -31.29 -32.60 -5.32
C LEU A 419 -31.49 -33.85 -4.44
N ASN A 420 -30.39 -34.37 -3.91
CA ASN A 420 -30.31 -35.52 -3.02
C ASN A 420 -29.32 -35.24 -1.88
N GLN A 421 -29.36 -36.07 -0.82
CA GLN A 421 -28.45 -35.94 0.34
C GLN A 421 -26.95 -36.11 -0.03
N THR A 422 -26.64 -36.74 -1.16
CA THR A 422 -25.27 -37.00 -1.63
C THR A 422 -24.75 -35.96 -2.63
N THR A 423 -25.66 -35.28 -3.33
CA THR A 423 -25.31 -34.23 -4.28
C THR A 423 -25.22 -32.91 -3.52
N GLY A 424 -24.04 -32.31 -3.47
CA GLY A 424 -23.88 -30.96 -2.91
C GLY A 424 -24.72 -29.94 -3.68
N SER A 425 -24.96 -28.78 -3.05
CA SER A 425 -25.52 -27.63 -3.77
C SER A 425 -24.57 -27.16 -4.87
N CYS A 426 -25.15 -26.40 -5.80
CA CYS A 426 -24.45 -25.99 -6.98
C CYS A 426 -24.53 -24.49 -7.22
N LEU A 427 -23.39 -23.81 -7.30
CA LEU A 427 -23.35 -22.42 -7.78
C LEU A 427 -23.58 -22.41 -9.30
N LEU A 428 -24.70 -21.83 -9.73
CA LEU A 428 -25.09 -21.72 -11.13
C LEU A 428 -24.56 -20.43 -11.76
N ASP A 429 -24.77 -19.30 -11.10
CA ASP A 429 -24.24 -18.01 -11.53
C ASP A 429 -23.85 -17.11 -10.36
N GLU A 430 -22.95 -16.16 -10.63
CA GLU A 430 -22.55 -15.08 -9.74
C GLU A 430 -22.61 -13.76 -10.52
N ILE A 431 -23.44 -12.84 -10.05
CA ILE A 431 -23.70 -11.56 -10.68
C ILE A 431 -23.00 -10.47 -9.88
N GLU A 432 -22.01 -9.81 -10.49
CA GLU A 432 -21.39 -8.63 -9.91
C GLU A 432 -22.21 -7.38 -10.27
N LEU A 433 -22.76 -6.68 -9.27
CA LEU A 433 -23.57 -5.47 -9.51
C LEU A 433 -22.74 -4.20 -9.62
N PHE A 434 -21.49 -4.26 -9.12
CA PHE A 434 -20.58 -3.13 -9.06
C PHE A 434 -19.15 -3.48 -9.50
N PRO A 435 -18.40 -2.53 -10.09
CA PRO A 435 -17.00 -2.75 -10.44
C PRO A 435 -16.15 -3.05 -9.20
N PRO A 436 -14.99 -3.74 -9.33
CA PRO A 436 -14.18 -4.19 -8.20
C PRO A 436 -13.76 -3.09 -7.20
N ARG A 437 -13.66 -1.84 -7.65
CA ARG A 437 -13.28 -0.67 -6.84
C ARG A 437 -14.43 0.01 -6.10
N ARG A 438 -15.68 -0.39 -6.33
CA ARG A 438 -16.90 0.23 -5.77
C ARG A 438 -17.83 -0.82 -5.15
N ARG A 439 -17.30 -1.64 -4.25
CA ARG A 439 -18.10 -2.62 -3.50
C ARG A 439 -19.07 -1.89 -2.57
N GLN A 440 -20.34 -2.30 -2.58
CA GLN A 440 -21.38 -1.76 -1.71
C GLN A 440 -22.24 -2.92 -1.18
N PRO A 441 -22.69 -2.87 0.09
CA PRO A 441 -23.56 -3.89 0.63
C PRO A 441 -24.96 -3.82 0.00
N ILE A 442 -25.56 -4.98 -0.23
CA ILE A 442 -26.98 -5.10 -0.58
C ILE A 442 -27.81 -4.90 0.70
N LEU A 443 -28.74 -3.96 0.66
CA LEU A 443 -29.57 -3.55 1.79
C LEU A 443 -30.93 -4.26 1.84
N SER A 444 -31.42 -4.70 0.69
CA SER A 444 -32.67 -5.47 0.60
C SER A 444 -32.68 -6.33 -0.66
N LEU A 445 -33.39 -7.45 -0.59
CA LEU A 445 -33.58 -8.39 -1.68
C LEU A 445 -35.05 -8.83 -1.70
N LEU A 446 -35.77 -8.52 -2.77
CA LEU A 446 -37.18 -8.84 -2.92
C LEU A 446 -37.38 -9.60 -4.24
N ILE A 447 -37.96 -10.79 -4.17
CA ILE A 447 -38.32 -11.59 -5.34
C ILE A 447 -39.82 -11.43 -5.64
N LEU A 448 -40.15 -11.32 -6.93
CA LEU A 448 -41.51 -11.31 -7.44
C LEU A 448 -41.71 -12.51 -8.36
N HIS A 449 -42.25 -13.60 -7.82
CA HIS A 449 -42.44 -14.87 -8.53
C HIS A 449 -43.30 -14.72 -9.79
N SER A 450 -44.39 -13.95 -9.72
CA SER A 450 -45.36 -13.79 -10.83
C SER A 450 -44.78 -13.20 -12.12
N ARG A 451 -43.65 -12.48 -12.02
CA ARG A 451 -42.95 -11.89 -13.17
C ARG A 451 -41.54 -12.44 -13.35
N SER A 452 -41.10 -13.35 -12.48
CA SER A 452 -39.72 -13.85 -12.46
C SER A 452 -38.70 -12.70 -12.41
N GLU A 453 -38.91 -11.75 -11.48
CA GLU A 453 -38.05 -10.57 -11.30
C GLU A 453 -37.48 -10.51 -9.87
N LEU A 454 -36.23 -10.05 -9.76
CA LEU A 454 -35.53 -9.81 -8.50
C LEU A 454 -35.18 -8.34 -8.36
N PHE A 455 -35.62 -7.73 -7.27
CA PHE A 455 -35.33 -6.34 -6.92
C PHE A 455 -34.28 -6.30 -5.83
N VAL A 456 -33.27 -5.47 -6.04
CA VAL A 456 -32.10 -5.33 -5.16
C VAL A 456 -32.00 -3.89 -4.73
N GLY A 457 -32.18 -3.63 -3.44
CA GLY A 457 -31.98 -2.31 -2.87
C GLY A 457 -30.54 -2.12 -2.41
N VAL A 458 -29.94 -1.01 -2.81
CA VAL A 458 -28.58 -0.61 -2.42
C VAL A 458 -28.59 0.84 -1.92
N ARG A 459 -27.45 1.41 -1.53
CA ARG A 459 -27.44 2.74 -0.89
C ARG A 459 -28.01 3.86 -1.78
N ASP A 460 -27.79 3.80 -3.09
CA ASP A 460 -28.08 4.91 -4.01
C ASP A 460 -29.12 4.59 -5.10
N GLN A 461 -29.61 3.35 -5.21
CA GLN A 461 -30.53 2.93 -6.25
C GLN A 461 -31.25 1.62 -5.90
N VAL A 462 -32.28 1.29 -6.70
CA VAL A 462 -32.85 -0.07 -6.81
C VAL A 462 -32.43 -0.66 -8.14
N ILE A 463 -32.02 -1.92 -8.14
CA ILE A 463 -31.64 -2.66 -9.34
C ILE A 463 -32.67 -3.77 -9.56
N LYS A 464 -33.33 -3.75 -10.71
CA LYS A 464 -34.23 -4.83 -11.17
C LYS A 464 -33.45 -5.80 -12.05
N ILE A 465 -33.50 -7.08 -11.72
CA ILE A 465 -32.79 -8.17 -12.37
C ILE A 465 -33.81 -9.24 -12.82
N PRO A 466 -33.92 -9.56 -14.12
CA PRO A 466 -34.77 -10.66 -14.58
C PRO A 466 -34.15 -12.00 -14.16
N LEU A 467 -34.95 -12.92 -13.60
CA LEU A 467 -34.49 -14.26 -13.20
C LEU A 467 -34.21 -15.16 -14.40
N ILE A 468 -35.05 -15.03 -15.43
CA ILE A 468 -34.95 -15.78 -16.70
C ILE A 468 -34.03 -15.02 -17.65
N ARG A 469 -32.88 -15.61 -17.98
CA ARG A 469 -31.87 -15.00 -18.86
C ARG A 469 -31.42 -15.95 -19.98
N CYS A 470 -32.27 -16.90 -20.39
CA CYS A 470 -31.93 -17.94 -21.36
C CYS A 470 -31.42 -17.38 -22.69
N ASN A 471 -31.96 -16.23 -23.12
CA ASN A 471 -31.52 -15.51 -24.32
C ASN A 471 -30.03 -15.10 -24.31
N PHE A 472 -29.35 -15.12 -23.16
CA PHE A 472 -27.92 -14.92 -23.04
C PHE A 472 -27.12 -16.04 -23.72
N HIS A 473 -27.60 -17.29 -23.62
CA HIS A 473 -26.91 -18.44 -24.19
C HIS A 473 -27.28 -18.60 -25.68
N LYS A 474 -26.30 -18.31 -26.54
CA LYS A 474 -26.49 -18.34 -28.01
C LYS A 474 -26.27 -19.71 -28.64
N THR A 475 -25.54 -20.60 -27.97
CA THR A 475 -25.23 -21.95 -28.47
C THR A 475 -25.85 -23.00 -27.57
N ARG A 476 -26.06 -24.20 -28.14
CA ARG A 476 -26.59 -25.37 -27.43
C ARG A 476 -25.71 -25.73 -26.25
N GLU A 477 -24.41 -25.78 -26.47
CA GLU A 477 -23.42 -26.13 -25.45
C GLU A 477 -23.43 -25.11 -24.30
N ALA A 478 -23.59 -23.82 -24.62
CA ALA A 478 -23.66 -22.78 -23.61
C ALA A 478 -24.99 -22.82 -22.81
N CYS A 479 -26.10 -23.15 -23.47
CA CYS A 479 -27.42 -23.22 -22.82
C CYS A 479 -27.52 -24.43 -21.90
N VAL A 480 -27.24 -25.63 -22.42
CA VAL A 480 -27.27 -26.87 -21.64
C VAL A 480 -26.16 -26.89 -20.60
N GLY A 481 -24.98 -26.34 -20.94
CA GLY A 481 -23.86 -26.23 -20.01
C GLY A 481 -24.08 -25.21 -18.89
N ALA A 482 -25.05 -24.29 -18.99
CA ALA A 482 -25.36 -23.34 -17.92
C ALA A 482 -25.99 -24.05 -16.71
N ARG A 483 -26.57 -25.25 -16.94
CA ARG A 483 -27.24 -26.06 -15.91
C ARG A 483 -28.35 -25.30 -15.20
N ASP A 484 -28.90 -24.28 -15.85
CA ASP A 484 -29.88 -23.36 -15.29
C ASP A 484 -31.30 -23.93 -15.44
N PRO A 485 -32.05 -24.18 -14.35
CA PRO A 485 -33.40 -24.76 -14.42
C PRO A 485 -34.42 -23.93 -15.21
N TYR A 486 -34.22 -22.62 -15.32
CA TYR A 486 -35.11 -21.77 -16.12
C TYR A 486 -34.92 -21.98 -17.63
N CYS A 487 -33.80 -22.59 -18.05
CA CYS A 487 -33.33 -22.56 -19.44
C CYS A 487 -33.06 -23.95 -20.01
N GLY A 488 -33.39 -24.11 -21.28
CA GLY A 488 -33.09 -25.30 -22.06
C GLY A 488 -33.00 -24.98 -23.55
N TRP A 489 -32.33 -25.85 -24.29
CA TRP A 489 -32.11 -25.66 -25.71
C TRP A 489 -33.24 -26.26 -26.51
N ASP A 490 -33.96 -25.44 -27.25
CA ASP A 490 -35.01 -25.88 -28.17
C ASP A 490 -34.38 -26.24 -29.53
N LEU A 491 -34.50 -27.51 -29.93
CA LEU A 491 -33.94 -28.01 -31.20
C LEU A 491 -34.69 -27.49 -32.43
N VAL A 492 -35.97 -27.11 -32.31
CA VAL A 492 -36.80 -26.57 -33.39
C VAL A 492 -36.49 -25.10 -33.62
N LEU A 493 -36.51 -24.31 -32.55
CA LEU A 493 -36.24 -22.88 -32.58
C LEU A 493 -34.73 -22.57 -32.70
N LYS A 494 -33.87 -23.57 -32.47
CA LYS A 494 -32.39 -23.45 -32.44
C LYS A 494 -31.93 -22.32 -31.52
N LYS A 495 -32.57 -22.22 -30.36
CA LYS A 495 -32.36 -21.13 -29.41
C LYS A 495 -32.55 -21.64 -27.98
N CYS A 496 -31.86 -21.01 -27.03
CA CYS A 496 -32.09 -21.22 -25.61
C CYS A 496 -33.36 -20.48 -25.17
N THR A 497 -34.35 -21.22 -24.66
CA THR A 497 -35.68 -20.71 -24.29
C THR A 497 -36.08 -21.23 -22.91
N MET A 498 -37.15 -20.67 -22.36
CA MET A 498 -37.84 -21.29 -21.22
C MET A 498 -38.69 -22.48 -21.67
N LEU A 499 -39.10 -23.33 -20.71
CA LEU A 499 -39.91 -24.51 -21.01
C LEU A 499 -41.26 -24.14 -21.66
N GLU A 500 -41.92 -23.09 -21.19
CA GLU A 500 -43.21 -22.60 -21.69
C GLU A 500 -43.15 -21.99 -23.10
N GLU A 501 -41.98 -21.52 -23.54
CA GLU A 501 -41.75 -21.00 -24.89
C GLU A 501 -41.50 -22.12 -25.91
N SER A 502 -41.23 -23.35 -25.44
CA SER A 502 -40.88 -24.45 -26.34
C SER A 502 -42.09 -24.95 -27.11
N VAL A 503 -41.90 -25.20 -28.41
CA VAL A 503 -42.94 -25.76 -29.28
C VAL A 503 -43.18 -27.25 -28.99
N SER A 504 -42.16 -27.96 -28.47
CA SER A 504 -42.23 -29.39 -28.17
C SER A 504 -41.30 -29.78 -27.03
N MET A 505 -41.89 -30.22 -25.91
CA MET A 505 -41.13 -30.65 -24.72
C MET A 505 -40.16 -31.82 -25.00
N SER A 506 -40.47 -32.68 -25.97
CA SER A 506 -39.59 -33.81 -26.31
C SER A 506 -38.30 -33.37 -27.01
N GLN A 507 -38.36 -32.23 -27.70
CA GLN A 507 -37.24 -31.62 -28.45
C GLN A 507 -36.58 -30.46 -27.69
N TRP A 508 -36.98 -30.27 -26.43
CA TRP A 508 -36.36 -29.32 -25.50
C TRP A 508 -35.32 -30.05 -24.65
N GLU A 509 -34.06 -29.64 -24.74
CA GLU A 509 -32.95 -30.28 -24.06
C GLU A 509 -32.48 -29.49 -22.84
N GLN A 510 -32.42 -30.16 -21.70
CA GLN A 510 -31.93 -29.61 -20.44
C GLN A 510 -31.20 -30.71 -19.67
N SER A 511 -30.17 -30.34 -18.91
CA SER A 511 -29.45 -31.29 -18.06
C SER A 511 -28.92 -30.56 -16.83
N ILE A 512 -29.44 -30.88 -15.64
CA ILE A 512 -29.17 -30.18 -14.37
C ILE A 512 -28.47 -31.10 -13.34
N THR A 513 -28.25 -32.37 -13.67
CA THR A 513 -27.73 -33.40 -12.75
C THR A 513 -26.30 -33.18 -12.26
N GLN A 514 -25.55 -32.28 -12.88
CA GLN A 514 -24.17 -31.94 -12.54
C GLN A 514 -23.97 -30.44 -12.49
N CYS A 515 -23.03 -30.02 -11.66
CA CYS A 515 -22.64 -28.62 -11.61
C CYS A 515 -21.94 -28.13 -12.87
N PRO A 516 -22.17 -26.86 -13.26
CA PRO A 516 -21.41 -26.25 -14.32
C PRO A 516 -19.95 -26.09 -13.89
N VAL A 517 -19.02 -26.26 -14.85
CA VAL A 517 -17.59 -26.35 -14.58
C VAL A 517 -16.99 -24.95 -14.43
N ARG A 518 -16.36 -24.67 -13.28
CA ARG A 518 -15.81 -23.33 -12.92
C ARG A 518 -14.56 -22.90 -13.69
N ASN A 519 -13.90 -23.81 -14.41
CA ASN A 519 -12.56 -23.61 -14.97
C ASN A 519 -12.50 -22.87 -16.32
N VAL A 520 -13.30 -21.82 -16.50
CA VAL A 520 -13.36 -21.07 -17.77
C VAL A 520 -13.12 -19.57 -17.58
N THR A 521 -12.36 -19.17 -16.57
CA THR A 521 -11.87 -17.79 -16.50
C THR A 521 -10.97 -17.57 -17.72
N VAL A 522 -11.44 -16.79 -18.70
CA VAL A 522 -10.59 -16.32 -19.79
C VAL A 522 -10.04 -14.99 -19.34
N ASP A 523 -8.74 -14.94 -19.01
CA ASP A 523 -8.10 -13.69 -18.66
C ASP A 523 -8.09 -12.76 -19.87
N GLY A 524 -8.38 -11.48 -19.62
CA GLY A 524 -8.35 -10.47 -20.64
C GLY A 524 -6.93 -10.23 -21.13
N HIS A 525 -6.74 -10.32 -22.44
CA HIS A 525 -5.53 -9.86 -23.09
C HIS A 525 -5.81 -8.63 -23.95
N PHE A 526 -4.86 -7.70 -23.92
CA PHE A 526 -4.99 -6.50 -24.71
C PHE A 526 -4.94 -6.82 -26.21
N GLY A 527 -5.90 -6.29 -26.94
CA GLY A 527 -5.84 -6.22 -28.40
C GLY A 527 -4.73 -5.30 -28.89
N PRO A 528 -4.56 -5.19 -30.22
CA PRO A 528 -3.55 -4.31 -30.80
C PRO A 528 -3.80 -2.86 -30.37
N TRP A 529 -2.71 -2.10 -30.22
CA TRP A 529 -2.79 -0.66 -30.01
C TRP A 529 -3.44 0.02 -31.21
N SER A 530 -4.27 1.04 -30.94
CA SER A 530 -4.75 1.97 -31.95
C SER A 530 -3.59 2.74 -32.58
N SER A 531 -3.84 3.37 -33.72
CA SER A 531 -2.93 4.40 -34.23
C SER A 531 -2.80 5.55 -33.22
N TRP A 532 -1.65 6.23 -33.23
CA TRP A 532 -1.41 7.44 -32.43
C TRP A 532 -2.35 8.56 -32.87
N ARG A 533 -3.01 9.21 -31.92
CA ARG A 533 -3.91 10.35 -32.13
C ARG A 533 -3.62 11.45 -31.13
N SER A 534 -3.84 12.71 -31.52
CA SER A 534 -3.66 13.85 -30.61
C SER A 534 -4.71 13.82 -29.50
N CYS A 535 -4.30 14.04 -28.25
CA CYS A 535 -5.13 14.01 -27.05
C CYS A 535 -4.61 15.04 -26.02
N SER A 536 -5.42 15.38 -25.01
CA SER A 536 -4.99 16.25 -23.90
C SER A 536 -4.79 15.44 -22.61
N HIS A 537 -3.66 15.61 -21.92
CA HIS A 537 -3.37 14.95 -20.63
C HIS A 537 -2.90 15.97 -19.58
N SER A 538 -3.30 15.78 -18.33
CA SER A 538 -3.05 16.71 -17.22
C SER A 538 -2.20 16.08 -16.13
N ASP A 539 -0.91 16.44 -16.05
CA ASP A 539 -0.02 16.04 -14.97
C ASP A 539 0.00 17.10 -13.86
N GLY A 540 -1.07 17.13 -13.04
CA GLY A 540 -1.07 17.81 -11.74
C GLY A 540 -0.83 19.32 -11.71
N GLY A 541 -0.96 20.03 -12.85
CA GLY A 541 -0.84 21.49 -12.88
C GLY A 541 -0.89 22.18 -14.26
N SER A 542 -0.78 21.46 -15.38
CA SER A 542 -0.99 22.04 -16.72
C SER A 542 -1.48 20.99 -17.74
N VAL A 543 -2.37 21.40 -18.65
CA VAL A 543 -2.95 20.55 -19.71
C VAL A 543 -2.06 20.65 -20.96
N GLY A 544 -1.39 19.55 -21.32
CA GLY A 544 -0.52 19.45 -22.50
C GLY A 544 -1.20 18.75 -23.67
N SER A 545 -0.81 19.11 -24.90
CA SER A 545 -1.17 18.36 -26.11
C SER A 545 -0.22 17.16 -26.23
N CYS A 546 -0.77 15.96 -26.26
CA CYS A 546 -0.06 14.69 -26.26
C CYS A 546 -0.47 13.84 -27.47
N GLN A 547 0.29 12.80 -27.76
CA GLN A 547 -0.16 11.71 -28.61
C GLN A 547 -0.57 10.54 -27.74
N CYS A 548 -1.82 10.10 -27.88
CA CYS A 548 -2.36 8.93 -27.20
C CYS A 548 -2.62 7.84 -28.21
N ARG A 549 -2.32 6.60 -27.82
CA ARG A 549 -2.91 5.42 -28.43
C ARG A 549 -3.58 4.59 -27.35
N THR A 550 -4.66 3.93 -27.71
CA THR A 550 -5.44 3.12 -26.77
C THR A 550 -5.51 1.69 -27.26
N ARG A 551 -5.63 0.75 -26.34
CA ARG A 551 -5.86 -0.66 -26.65
C ARG A 551 -7.03 -1.16 -25.82
N ALA A 552 -7.91 -1.91 -26.45
CA ALA A 552 -9.04 -2.52 -25.78
C ALA A 552 -8.64 -3.88 -25.19
N CYS A 553 -9.22 -4.24 -24.06
CA CYS A 553 -9.05 -5.55 -23.45
C CYS A 553 -10.03 -6.53 -24.12
N ASN A 554 -9.71 -6.94 -25.36
CA ASN A 554 -10.64 -7.64 -26.24
C ASN A 554 -10.04 -8.81 -27.04
N ASN A 555 -8.80 -9.24 -26.77
CA ASN A 555 -8.15 -10.28 -27.57
C ASN A 555 -7.38 -11.34 -26.76
N PRO A 556 -8.06 -12.24 -26.03
CA PRO A 556 -9.51 -12.27 -25.80
C PRO A 556 -9.96 -11.25 -24.75
N SER A 557 -11.23 -10.83 -24.81
CA SER A 557 -11.84 -10.08 -23.70
C SER A 557 -11.88 -10.95 -22.44
N PRO A 558 -11.76 -10.36 -21.24
CA PRO A 558 -11.94 -11.12 -20.01
C PRO A 558 -13.35 -11.71 -20.01
N GLN A 559 -13.46 -13.02 -19.79
CA GLN A 559 -14.74 -13.71 -19.65
C GLN A 559 -14.73 -14.52 -18.36
N CYS A 560 -15.89 -14.63 -17.72
CA CYS A 560 -16.15 -15.55 -16.61
C CYS A 560 -15.32 -15.27 -15.36
N GLY A 561 -15.14 -13.98 -15.03
CA GLY A 561 -14.33 -13.55 -13.89
C GLY A 561 -12.81 -13.62 -14.13
N GLY A 562 -12.37 -13.78 -15.38
CA GLY A 562 -10.97 -13.67 -15.76
C GLY A 562 -10.39 -12.29 -15.42
N GLN A 563 -9.08 -12.25 -15.14
CA GLN A 563 -8.39 -11.03 -14.76
C GLN A 563 -8.52 -9.99 -15.89
N GLN A 564 -8.81 -8.75 -15.50
CA GLN A 564 -8.70 -7.63 -16.43
C GLN A 564 -7.27 -7.51 -16.94
N CYS A 565 -7.11 -7.02 -18.16
CA CYS A 565 -5.81 -6.85 -18.78
C CYS A 565 -4.85 -6.08 -17.87
N GLN A 566 -3.76 -6.72 -17.46
CA GLN A 566 -2.75 -6.08 -16.62
C GLN A 566 -1.86 -5.16 -17.47
N GLY A 567 -1.85 -3.87 -17.14
CA GLY A 567 -1.06 -2.83 -17.83
C GLY A 567 -1.90 -1.61 -18.18
N THR A 568 -1.27 -0.60 -18.79
CA THR A 568 -1.97 0.62 -19.21
C THR A 568 -2.81 0.37 -20.47
N SER A 569 -4.08 0.75 -20.46
CA SER A 569 -4.97 0.70 -21.63
C SER A 569 -4.82 1.95 -22.54
N VAL A 570 -4.17 2.98 -22.01
CA VAL A 570 -3.84 4.22 -22.71
C VAL A 570 -2.34 4.44 -22.55
N GLU A 571 -1.66 4.57 -23.67
CA GLU A 571 -0.26 4.99 -23.70
C GLU A 571 -0.21 6.41 -24.22
N VAL A 572 0.45 7.26 -23.44
CA VAL A 572 0.58 8.68 -23.71
C VAL A 572 2.06 8.96 -23.96
N ALA A 573 2.37 9.52 -25.12
CA ALA A 573 3.70 9.94 -25.52
C ALA A 573 3.65 11.38 -26.06
N ASN A 574 4.80 12.03 -26.15
CA ASN A 574 4.93 13.37 -26.75
C ASN A 574 4.04 14.45 -26.12
N CYS A 575 3.82 14.40 -24.80
CA CYS A 575 3.09 15.45 -24.10
C CYS A 575 3.86 16.76 -24.06
N SER A 576 3.24 17.82 -24.58
CA SER A 576 3.78 19.17 -24.47
C SER A 576 3.73 19.64 -23.02
N ARG A 577 4.91 19.90 -22.44
CA ARG A 577 5.05 20.49 -21.10
C ARG A 577 5.56 21.90 -21.25
N ASN A 578 4.78 22.89 -20.83
CA ASN A 578 5.21 24.29 -20.88
C ASN A 578 6.34 24.53 -19.85
N GLY A 579 7.32 25.34 -20.23
CA GLY A 579 8.38 25.71 -19.31
C GLY A 579 7.90 26.68 -18.25
N ALA A 580 8.35 26.51 -17.00
CA ALA A 580 8.21 27.56 -15.98
C ALA A 580 9.56 27.93 -15.36
N TRP A 581 9.68 29.21 -14.99
CA TRP A 581 10.89 29.78 -14.41
C TRP A 581 11.12 29.23 -13.01
N THR A 582 12.37 28.90 -12.67
CA THR A 582 12.79 28.78 -11.27
C THR A 582 12.66 30.12 -10.55
N PRO A 583 12.58 30.15 -9.21
CA PRO A 583 12.86 31.37 -8.47
C PRO A 583 14.21 31.97 -8.90
N TRP A 584 14.32 33.30 -8.87
CA TRP A 584 15.59 33.97 -9.09
C TRP A 584 16.60 33.60 -8.01
N THR A 585 17.87 33.45 -8.38
CA THR A 585 18.97 33.39 -7.41
C THR A 585 19.10 34.74 -6.68
N ALA A 586 19.76 34.73 -5.53
CA ALA A 586 20.25 35.97 -4.93
C ALA A 586 21.20 36.69 -5.90
N TRP A 587 21.32 38.02 -5.76
CA TRP A 587 22.29 38.82 -6.52
C TRP A 587 23.71 38.41 -6.15
N ALA A 588 24.54 38.16 -7.17
CA ALA A 588 25.96 37.94 -6.98
C ALA A 588 26.65 39.21 -6.42
N PRO A 589 27.77 39.07 -5.68
CA PRO A 589 28.61 40.22 -5.33
C PRO A 589 29.08 40.98 -6.58
N CYS A 590 29.45 42.25 -6.42
CA CYS A 590 29.85 43.11 -7.55
C CYS A 590 31.04 42.51 -8.32
N SER A 591 30.98 42.49 -9.65
CA SER A 591 32.02 41.88 -10.50
C SER A 591 33.39 42.55 -10.39
N THR A 592 33.46 43.77 -9.87
CA THR A 592 34.70 44.51 -9.63
C THR A 592 34.70 45.16 -8.24
N SER A 593 35.88 45.30 -7.63
CA SER A 593 36.07 45.99 -6.34
C SER A 593 36.32 47.50 -6.47
N CYS A 594 36.65 47.99 -7.67
CA CYS A 594 36.68 49.40 -8.08
C CYS A 594 36.15 49.51 -9.52
N GLY A 595 35.68 50.69 -9.93
CA GLY A 595 35.02 50.92 -11.23
C GLY A 595 33.56 50.50 -11.24
N ILE A 596 32.80 50.95 -12.24
CA ILE A 596 31.44 50.45 -12.50
C ILE A 596 31.53 48.93 -12.70
N GLY A 597 31.08 48.18 -11.71
CA GLY A 597 30.86 46.74 -11.78
C GLY A 597 29.39 46.43 -12.02
N PHE A 598 29.08 45.15 -12.16
CA PHE A 598 27.69 44.68 -12.29
C PHE A 598 27.46 43.50 -11.35
N GLN A 599 26.25 43.45 -10.78
CA GLN A 599 25.73 42.27 -10.09
C GLN A 599 24.78 41.56 -11.03
N VAL A 600 24.82 40.23 -10.97
CA VAL A 600 23.98 39.36 -11.80
C VAL A 600 23.16 38.46 -10.90
N ARG A 601 21.89 38.27 -11.23
CA ARG A 601 21.12 37.11 -10.76
C ARG A 601 20.55 36.36 -11.95
N GLN A 602 20.30 35.07 -11.77
CA GLN A 602 19.83 34.19 -12.83
C GLN A 602 18.63 33.36 -12.35
N ARG A 603 17.79 32.98 -13.30
CA ARG A 603 16.75 31.96 -13.14
C ARG A 603 16.79 31.08 -14.37
N SER A 604 16.56 29.79 -14.21
CA SER A 604 16.52 28.88 -15.35
C SER A 604 15.09 28.45 -15.61
N CYS A 605 14.74 28.25 -16.89
CA CYS A 605 13.44 27.71 -17.29
C CYS A 605 13.44 26.19 -17.08
N SER A 606 13.57 25.76 -15.82
CA SER A 606 13.81 24.36 -15.46
C SER A 606 12.85 23.83 -14.41
N ASN A 607 11.90 24.63 -13.93
CA ASN A 607 10.95 24.24 -12.90
C ASN A 607 9.48 24.37 -13.34
N PRO A 608 9.01 23.59 -14.34
CA PRO A 608 9.73 22.53 -15.06
C PRO A 608 10.27 22.95 -16.44
N THR A 609 11.20 22.18 -17.02
CA THR A 609 11.75 22.40 -18.39
C THR A 609 10.70 22.16 -19.50
N PRO A 610 10.64 22.99 -20.56
CA PRO A 610 9.75 22.74 -21.69
C PRO A 610 10.10 21.45 -22.46
N ARG A 611 9.10 20.65 -22.85
CA ARG A 611 9.28 19.46 -23.71
C ARG A 611 8.16 19.34 -24.75
N HIS A 612 8.45 18.63 -25.85
CA HIS A 612 7.51 18.25 -26.92
C HIS A 612 6.60 19.40 -27.40
N GLY A 613 7.18 20.56 -27.75
CA GLY A 613 6.42 21.70 -28.27
C GLY A 613 5.72 22.56 -27.22
N GLY A 614 5.99 22.36 -25.93
CA GLY A 614 5.54 23.24 -24.86
C GLY A 614 6.17 24.64 -24.95
N ARG A 615 5.40 25.65 -24.55
CA ARG A 615 5.80 27.07 -24.64
C ARG A 615 7.01 27.33 -23.76
N VAL A 616 8.07 27.91 -24.34
CA VAL A 616 9.25 28.35 -23.59
C VAL A 616 8.90 29.46 -22.60
N CYS A 617 9.61 29.53 -21.48
CA CYS A 617 9.41 30.62 -20.53
C CYS A 617 9.70 31.96 -21.22
N VAL A 618 8.75 32.90 -21.17
CA VAL A 618 8.91 34.24 -21.74
C VAL A 618 9.42 35.18 -20.64
N GLY A 619 10.48 35.93 -20.93
CA GLY A 619 11.18 36.82 -19.99
C GLY A 619 12.68 36.57 -19.96
N GLN A 620 13.44 37.46 -19.31
CA GLN A 620 14.90 37.30 -19.21
C GLN A 620 15.25 36.22 -18.18
N ASN A 621 16.21 35.34 -18.51
CA ASN A 621 16.78 34.32 -17.60
C ASN A 621 17.92 34.85 -16.75
N ARG A 622 18.43 36.03 -17.08
CA ARG A 622 19.52 36.72 -16.42
C ARG A 622 19.14 38.18 -16.30
N GLU A 623 19.31 38.73 -15.11
CA GLU A 623 19.09 40.14 -14.84
C GLU A 623 20.40 40.72 -14.31
N GLU A 624 20.73 41.92 -14.76
CA GLU A 624 21.98 42.62 -14.43
C GLU A 624 21.67 44.02 -13.90
N ARG A 625 22.42 44.45 -12.89
CA ARG A 625 22.37 45.82 -12.36
C ARG A 625 23.77 46.32 -12.08
N TYR A 626 24.00 47.61 -12.23
CA TYR A 626 25.30 48.23 -11.95
C TYR A 626 25.56 48.37 -10.44
N CYS A 627 26.83 48.33 -10.07
CA CYS A 627 27.35 48.55 -8.73
C CYS A 627 28.70 49.28 -8.82
N ASN A 628 29.13 49.98 -7.77
CA ASN A 628 30.43 50.68 -7.71
C ASN A 628 30.66 51.78 -8.78
N GLU A 629 29.61 52.51 -9.18
CA GLU A 629 29.64 53.43 -10.33
C GLU A 629 30.66 54.58 -10.31
N HIS A 630 31.30 54.87 -9.15
CA HIS A 630 32.17 56.04 -8.97
C HIS A 630 33.55 55.76 -8.32
N LEU A 631 34.11 54.56 -8.45
CA LEU A 631 35.48 54.24 -7.97
C LEU A 631 36.49 54.14 -9.15
N PRO A 632 37.57 54.93 -9.27
CA PRO A 632 38.55 54.78 -10.37
C PRO A 632 39.64 53.70 -10.11
N CYS A 633 40.15 53.02 -11.16
CA CYS A 633 41.18 51.95 -11.08
C CYS A 633 42.50 52.30 -11.87
N PRO A 634 43.70 51.81 -11.47
CA PRO A 634 45.03 52.15 -12.08
C PRO A 634 45.58 51.17 -13.17
N PRO A 635 46.63 51.53 -13.97
CA PRO A 635 47.14 50.77 -15.14
C PRO A 635 48.02 49.50 -14.88
N HIS A 636 48.15 48.60 -15.90
CA HIS A 636 48.63 47.20 -15.85
C HIS A 636 50.17 46.94 -15.79
N ILE A 637 50.58 45.87 -15.07
CA ILE A 637 51.96 45.48 -14.65
C ILE A 637 52.24 43.97 -14.99
N TYR A 638 53.46 43.54 -15.39
CA TYR A 638 53.80 42.12 -15.75
C TYR A 638 55.22 41.62 -15.38
N TRP A 639 55.43 40.28 -15.28
CA TRP A 639 56.70 39.64 -14.87
C TRP A 639 57.73 39.44 -16.01
N SER A 640 59.03 39.53 -15.69
CA SER A 640 60.14 39.10 -16.57
C SER A 640 60.39 37.58 -16.52
N ALA A 641 61.27 37.07 -17.40
CA ALA A 641 61.66 35.67 -17.44
C ALA A 641 62.50 35.22 -16.22
N TRP A 642 62.40 33.94 -15.84
CA TRP A 642 63.15 33.35 -14.72
C TRP A 642 64.64 33.17 -15.01
N SER A 643 65.49 33.38 -14.01
CA SER A 643 66.91 33.03 -14.05
C SER A 643 67.16 31.51 -14.04
N PRO A 644 68.39 31.03 -14.33
CA PRO A 644 68.78 29.65 -14.05
C PRO A 644 68.74 29.32 -12.54
N TRP A 645 68.66 28.02 -12.20
CA TRP A 645 68.70 27.51 -10.82
C TRP A 645 70.10 27.62 -10.19
N GLU A 646 70.15 28.03 -8.92
CA GLU A 646 71.35 28.09 -8.09
C GLU A 646 71.81 26.70 -7.61
N ARG A 647 72.97 26.59 -6.93
CA ARG A 647 73.46 25.30 -6.41
C ARG A 647 72.65 24.84 -5.18
N CYS A 648 72.55 23.52 -4.99
CA CYS A 648 71.81 22.91 -3.88
C CYS A 648 72.39 23.24 -2.49
N THR A 649 71.53 23.49 -1.50
CA THR A 649 71.93 23.90 -0.13
C THR A 649 72.67 22.82 0.68
N VAL A 650 72.42 21.52 0.47
CA VAL A 650 73.09 20.44 1.20
C VAL A 650 73.55 19.30 0.29
N PRO A 651 74.61 18.56 0.65
CA PRO A 651 75.20 17.53 -0.22
C PRO A 651 74.45 16.18 -0.24
N CYS A 652 73.74 15.77 0.83
CA CYS A 652 72.88 14.57 0.86
C CYS A 652 71.67 14.78 1.79
N GLY A 653 70.66 13.91 1.68
CA GLY A 653 69.49 13.91 2.56
C GLY A 653 68.37 14.87 2.16
N GLY A 654 68.50 15.55 1.02
CA GLY A 654 67.54 16.51 0.48
C GLY A 654 67.88 17.97 0.84
N GLY A 655 68.31 18.74 -0.16
CA GLY A 655 68.46 20.20 -0.11
C GLY A 655 67.53 20.92 -1.09
N ILE A 656 67.67 22.24 -1.20
CA ILE A 656 66.83 23.11 -2.01
C ILE A 656 67.72 24.03 -2.87
N GLN A 657 67.35 24.28 -4.12
CA GLN A 657 67.94 25.28 -5.01
C GLN A 657 66.88 26.33 -5.39
N SER A 658 67.32 27.58 -5.68
CA SER A 658 66.43 28.72 -6.00
C SER A 658 66.73 29.35 -7.36
N ARG A 659 65.72 29.99 -7.97
CA ARG A 659 65.86 30.92 -9.10
C ARG A 659 64.91 32.10 -8.99
N ARG A 660 65.19 33.23 -9.65
CA ARG A 660 64.46 34.52 -9.48
C ARG A 660 64.06 35.22 -10.79
N ARG A 661 62.99 36.03 -10.74
CA ARG A 661 62.51 36.95 -11.79
C ARG A 661 62.07 38.29 -11.19
N THR A 662 61.95 39.34 -12.01
CA THR A 662 61.61 40.71 -11.57
C THR A 662 60.41 41.27 -12.31
N CYS A 663 59.68 42.19 -11.68
CA CYS A 663 58.46 42.78 -12.23
C CYS A 663 58.79 44.01 -13.08
N GLU A 664 58.23 44.11 -14.29
CA GLU A 664 58.40 45.24 -15.19
C GLU A 664 57.09 46.06 -15.29
N ASN A 665 57.24 47.38 -15.45
CA ASN A 665 56.16 48.38 -15.49
C ASN A 665 55.28 48.51 -14.24
N GLY A 666 55.81 48.13 -13.07
CA GLY A 666 55.22 48.42 -11.76
C GLY A 666 56.01 47.83 -10.60
N ASN A 667 55.59 48.15 -9.37
CA ASN A 667 56.36 47.81 -8.16
C ASN A 667 55.99 46.45 -7.55
N GLU A 668 54.83 45.87 -7.90
CA GLU A 668 54.39 44.54 -7.45
C GLU A 668 53.59 43.82 -8.56
N CYS A 669 54.05 42.64 -8.97
CA CYS A 669 53.34 41.76 -9.89
C CYS A 669 52.67 40.61 -9.10
N PRO A 670 51.48 40.11 -9.50
CA PRO A 670 50.86 38.98 -8.82
C PRO A 670 51.64 37.67 -9.07
N GLY A 671 52.11 37.02 -8.01
CA GLY A 671 52.87 35.76 -8.06
C GLY A 671 54.23 35.85 -7.35
N CYS A 672 54.96 34.74 -7.22
CA CYS A 672 56.26 34.75 -6.55
C CYS A 672 57.38 35.20 -7.51
N SER A 673 58.31 36.03 -7.02
CA SER A 673 59.52 36.49 -7.71
C SER A 673 60.71 35.54 -7.55
N VAL A 674 60.61 34.54 -6.66
CA VAL A 674 61.61 33.50 -6.41
C VAL A 674 60.91 32.14 -6.38
N GLU A 675 61.50 31.15 -7.05
CA GLU A 675 61.03 29.76 -7.09
C GLU A 675 62.09 28.85 -6.45
N TYR A 676 61.65 27.79 -5.76
CA TYR A 676 62.51 26.82 -5.06
C TYR A 676 62.21 25.39 -5.55
N GLN A 677 63.24 24.54 -5.66
CA GLN A 677 63.11 23.13 -6.01
C GLN A 677 64.03 22.26 -5.15
N SER A 678 63.61 21.04 -4.80
CA SER A 678 64.41 20.08 -4.05
C SER A 678 65.50 19.39 -4.89
N CYS A 679 66.64 19.09 -4.27
CA CYS A 679 67.83 18.49 -4.87
C CYS A 679 68.56 17.56 -3.88
N ASN A 680 69.42 16.65 -4.34
CA ASN A 680 70.22 15.71 -3.51
C ASN A 680 69.43 14.82 -2.52
N THR A 681 68.36 14.15 -2.97
CA THR A 681 67.38 13.40 -2.14
C THR A 681 67.81 12.01 -1.64
N LEU A 682 69.04 11.57 -1.92
CA LEU A 682 69.53 10.27 -1.42
C LEU A 682 69.83 10.33 0.10
N PRO A 683 69.47 9.31 0.90
CA PRO A 683 69.63 9.33 2.36
C PRO A 683 71.09 9.26 2.82
N CYS A 684 71.44 10.00 3.88
CA CYS A 684 72.78 10.01 4.48
C CYS A 684 73.04 8.76 5.39
N PRO A 685 74.31 8.34 5.61
CA PRO A 685 74.67 7.11 6.34
C PRO A 685 74.34 7.09 7.85
N ASP A 686 74.15 5.89 8.43
CA ASP A 686 73.78 5.63 9.84
C ASP A 686 74.95 5.84 10.84
N LEU A 687 74.77 6.64 11.91
CA LEU A 687 75.74 6.84 13.02
C LEU A 687 75.13 6.40 14.38
N LYS A 688 75.93 5.68 15.21
CA LYS A 688 75.51 5.15 16.54
C LYS A 688 76.54 5.50 17.62
N LYS A 689 76.09 6.00 18.79
CA LYS A 689 76.96 6.32 19.95
C LYS A 689 76.29 5.90 21.28
N THR A 690 77.06 5.35 22.21
CA THR A 690 76.57 4.85 23.51
C THR A 690 77.38 5.43 24.65
N THR A 691 76.73 5.91 25.71
CA THR A 691 77.42 6.45 26.89
C THR A 691 77.91 5.32 27.82
N PRO A 692 79.00 5.53 28.59
CA PRO A 692 79.44 4.59 29.63
C PRO A 692 78.38 4.43 30.73
N TRP A 693 78.41 3.30 31.43
CA TRP A 693 77.57 3.09 32.62
C TRP A 693 77.95 4.06 33.73
N THR A 694 76.95 4.63 34.41
CA THR A 694 77.20 5.38 35.65
C THR A 694 77.72 4.45 36.75
N PRO A 695 78.42 4.99 37.76
CA PRO A 695 78.76 4.24 38.96
C PRO A 695 77.51 3.69 39.67
N TRP A 696 77.65 2.59 40.40
CA TRP A 696 76.59 2.04 41.26
C TRP A 696 76.30 3.03 42.40
N THR A 697 75.03 3.43 42.56
CA THR A 697 74.59 4.34 43.62
C THR A 697 73.63 3.64 44.57
N PRO A 698 73.84 3.74 45.90
CA PRO A 698 72.93 3.16 46.89
C PRO A 698 71.53 3.79 46.82
N VAL A 699 70.50 2.97 46.96
CA VAL A 699 69.09 3.34 47.02
C VAL A 699 68.45 2.56 48.15
N ASN A 700 67.68 3.23 49.00
CA ASN A 700 67.00 2.66 50.17
C ASN A 700 67.96 1.95 51.14
N ILE A 701 68.80 2.75 51.80
CA ILE A 701 69.63 2.31 52.94
C ILE A 701 68.69 2.02 54.11
N SER A 702 68.63 0.76 54.55
CA SER A 702 67.85 0.37 55.73
C SER A 702 68.72 0.45 56.99
N ASP A 703 68.13 0.78 58.15
CA ASP A 703 68.86 1.05 59.41
C ASP A 703 69.75 -0.13 59.90
N ASN A 704 69.59 -1.32 59.31
CA ASN A 704 70.42 -2.51 59.57
C ASN A 704 71.60 -2.68 58.59
N GLY A 705 71.94 -1.66 57.80
CA GLY A 705 73.18 -1.57 57.01
C GLY A 705 73.19 -2.30 55.65
N GLY A 706 72.12 -2.99 55.26
CA GLY A 706 71.95 -3.53 53.91
C GLY A 706 71.31 -2.50 52.97
N HIS A 707 71.83 -2.36 51.75
CA HIS A 707 71.36 -1.38 50.76
C HIS A 707 71.27 -1.99 49.34
N TYR A 708 70.33 -1.48 48.54
CA TYR A 708 70.32 -1.76 47.09
C TYR A 708 71.24 -0.76 46.40
N GLU A 709 71.87 -1.13 45.30
CA GLU A 709 72.58 -0.20 44.42
C GLU A 709 72.01 -0.27 43.00
N GLN A 710 71.92 0.88 42.31
CA GLN A 710 71.49 0.95 40.91
C GLN A 710 72.48 1.74 40.02
N ARG A 711 72.49 1.48 38.71
CA ARG A 711 73.21 2.30 37.72
C ARG A 711 72.53 2.35 36.36
N PHE A 712 72.93 3.32 35.53
CA PHE A 712 72.28 3.63 34.26
C PHE A 712 73.25 3.86 33.08
N ARG A 713 72.81 3.62 31.85
CA ARG A 713 73.47 4.12 30.61
C ARG A 713 72.47 4.48 29.53
N TYR A 714 72.90 5.27 28.54
CA TYR A 714 72.06 5.75 27.44
C TYR A 714 72.67 5.38 26.07
N THR A 715 71.84 5.05 25.09
CA THR A 715 72.29 4.68 23.72
C THR A 715 71.50 5.42 22.65
N CYS A 716 72.18 6.05 21.67
CA CYS A 716 71.58 6.80 20.56
C CYS A 716 71.98 6.26 19.19
N LYS A 717 71.06 6.25 18.24
CA LYS A 717 71.29 5.91 16.82
C LYS A 717 70.43 6.82 15.93
N ALA A 718 71.03 7.50 14.95
CA ALA A 718 70.32 8.31 13.95
C ALA A 718 71.12 8.45 12.63
N ARG A 719 70.43 8.75 11.51
CA ARG A 719 70.98 8.99 10.16
C ARG A 719 71.18 10.49 9.95
N VAL A 720 72.38 11.00 10.22
CA VAL A 720 72.65 12.45 10.20
C VAL A 720 74.02 12.73 9.60
N ALA A 721 74.17 13.84 8.87
CA ALA A 721 75.40 14.20 8.17
C ALA A 721 76.57 14.56 9.11
N GLU A 722 76.29 15.00 10.35
CA GLU A 722 77.30 15.34 11.37
C GLU A 722 77.00 14.73 12.76
N PRO A 723 78.01 14.24 13.51
CA PRO A 723 77.83 13.55 14.80
C PRO A 723 77.34 14.40 15.99
N GLY A 724 77.35 15.74 15.88
CA GLY A 724 77.00 16.66 16.97
C GLY A 724 75.51 16.83 17.26
N LEU A 725 74.64 16.35 16.36
CA LEU A 725 73.18 16.50 16.42
C LEU A 725 72.46 15.28 17.02
N LEU A 726 73.20 14.34 17.61
CA LEU A 726 72.65 13.12 18.22
C LEU A 726 72.11 13.39 19.65
N GLU A 727 70.80 13.51 19.79
CA GLU A 727 70.13 13.64 21.10
C GLU A 727 70.11 12.32 21.91
N VAL A 728 70.14 12.43 23.24
CA VAL A 728 70.35 11.29 24.18
C VAL A 728 69.12 10.36 24.24
N GLY A 729 69.27 9.11 23.83
CA GLY A 729 68.23 8.08 23.71
C GLY A 729 68.02 7.22 24.96
N ARG A 730 67.10 6.25 24.89
CA ARG A 730 66.55 5.47 26.02
C ARG A 730 67.57 5.00 27.10
N GLN A 731 67.19 5.22 28.37
CA GLN A 731 67.90 4.77 29.58
C GLN A 731 67.74 3.26 29.82
N ARG A 732 68.83 2.56 30.11
CA ARG A 732 68.79 1.21 30.70
C ARG A 732 69.23 1.25 32.16
N ILE A 733 68.53 0.53 33.02
CA ILE A 733 68.73 0.47 34.48
C ILE A 733 69.14 -0.95 34.89
N GLU A 734 70.07 -1.07 35.83
CA GLU A 734 70.50 -2.34 36.46
C GLU A 734 70.52 -2.16 37.99
N MET A 735 70.05 -3.14 38.77
CA MET A 735 69.97 -3.08 40.25
C MET A 735 70.56 -4.34 40.92
N ARG A 736 71.18 -4.20 42.09
CA ARG A 736 71.70 -5.31 42.93
C ARG A 736 71.48 -5.04 44.43
N TYR A 737 71.34 -6.08 45.25
CA TYR A 737 71.23 -5.97 46.73
C TYR A 737 72.54 -6.34 47.42
N CYS A 738 72.98 -5.54 48.38
CA CYS A 738 74.19 -5.76 49.15
C CYS A 738 73.83 -5.90 50.64
N SER A 739 74.12 -7.06 51.23
CA SER A 739 73.86 -7.36 52.65
C SER A 739 74.95 -6.79 53.58
N SER A 740 74.61 -6.43 54.81
CA SER A 740 75.50 -5.73 55.77
C SER A 740 76.66 -6.56 56.32
N ASP A 741 76.61 -7.89 56.24
CA ASP A 741 77.60 -8.79 56.86
C ASP A 741 78.86 -9.06 55.99
N GLY A 742 79.06 -8.30 54.91
CA GLY A 742 80.35 -8.13 54.22
C GLY A 742 81.04 -9.38 53.63
N SER A 743 80.42 -10.55 53.69
CA SER A 743 81.07 -11.85 53.43
C SER A 743 80.54 -12.60 52.19
N THR A 744 79.49 -12.10 51.54
CA THR A 744 79.07 -12.56 50.20
C THR A 744 78.73 -11.33 49.34
N GLY A 745 79.49 -11.13 48.26
CA GLY A 745 79.27 -10.05 47.30
C GLY A 745 77.84 -10.01 46.77
N CYS A 746 77.38 -8.79 46.44
CA CYS A 746 76.00 -8.46 46.11
C CYS A 746 75.42 -9.44 45.06
N SER A 747 74.38 -10.19 45.47
CA SER A 747 73.73 -11.23 44.65
C SER A 747 72.36 -10.76 44.16
N THR A 748 71.91 -11.26 43.01
CA THR A 748 70.75 -10.76 42.25
C THR A 748 69.49 -11.64 42.30
N ASP A 749 69.34 -12.58 43.26
CA ASP A 749 68.16 -13.47 43.33
C ASP A 749 67.61 -13.72 44.75
N GLY A 750 66.28 -13.60 44.92
CA GLY A 750 65.49 -14.33 45.94
C GLY A 750 64.86 -13.56 47.13
N ASP A 751 63.61 -13.12 46.96
CA ASP A 751 62.39 -13.40 47.77
C ASP A 751 62.32 -13.28 49.34
N LEU A 752 61.12 -12.84 49.80
CA LEU A 752 60.44 -13.01 51.12
C LEU A 752 60.45 -11.93 52.26
N LEU A 753 59.23 -11.42 52.50
CA LEU A 753 58.43 -11.34 53.76
C LEU A 753 58.70 -10.35 54.95
N ARG A 754 57.75 -9.40 55.08
CA ARG A 754 56.84 -9.09 56.24
C ARG A 754 57.32 -8.38 57.54
N SER A 755 56.76 -7.17 57.74
CA SER A 755 56.15 -6.58 58.97
C SER A 755 57.00 -5.98 60.12
N GLY A 756 56.68 -4.73 60.54
CA GLY A 756 57.06 -4.15 61.86
C GLY A 756 56.76 -2.65 62.04
N ARG A 757 56.10 -2.25 63.14
CA ARG A 757 55.68 -0.90 63.64
C ARG A 757 56.86 -0.19 64.39
N ILE A 758 56.91 1.11 64.71
CA ILE A 758 56.22 1.82 65.85
C ILE A 758 56.43 3.38 65.79
N THR A 759 55.32 4.07 66.12
CA THR A 759 54.95 5.45 66.54
C THR A 759 55.91 6.59 66.97
N GLY A 760 55.50 7.82 66.61
CA GLY A 760 55.66 9.09 67.35
C GLY A 760 54.79 10.22 66.73
N LEU A 761 53.84 10.81 67.48
CA LEU A 761 52.72 11.63 66.96
C LEU A 761 53.07 13.06 66.49
N THR A 762 53.06 13.27 65.17
CA THR A 762 52.74 14.54 64.49
C THR A 762 51.68 14.25 63.42
N VAL A 763 50.68 15.13 63.22
CA VAL A 763 49.66 14.92 62.17
C VAL A 763 50.07 15.73 60.95
N ASN A 764 50.82 15.10 60.05
CA ASN A 764 51.17 15.66 58.75
C ASN A 764 49.92 15.73 57.85
N GLY A 765 49.85 16.77 57.02
CA GLY A 765 48.75 16.98 56.10
C GLY A 765 48.72 15.90 55.02
N GLY A 766 47.57 15.27 54.81
CA GLY A 766 47.34 14.32 53.72
C GLY A 766 46.44 14.90 52.62
N TRP A 767 46.79 14.62 51.37
CA TRP A 767 45.97 15.00 50.22
C TRP A 767 44.66 14.21 50.18
N SER A 768 43.55 14.85 49.80
CA SER A 768 42.33 14.16 49.39
C SER A 768 42.55 13.40 48.07
N ALA A 769 41.62 12.50 47.74
CA ALA A 769 41.64 11.84 46.44
C ALA A 769 41.53 12.88 45.31
N TRP A 770 42.21 12.62 44.19
CA TRP A 770 42.11 13.47 43.02
C TRP A 770 40.67 13.53 42.50
N SER A 771 40.25 14.70 42.03
CA SER A 771 39.04 14.83 41.22
C SER A 771 39.16 14.00 39.92
N SER A 772 38.03 13.74 39.27
CA SER A 772 38.04 13.25 37.89
C SER A 772 38.75 14.25 36.96
N TRP A 773 39.33 13.73 35.87
CA TRP A 773 39.95 14.55 34.82
C TRP A 773 38.91 15.43 34.11
N SER A 774 39.29 16.66 33.75
CA SER A 774 38.50 17.52 32.85
C SER A 774 38.42 16.92 31.44
N GLN A 775 37.53 17.45 30.61
CA GLN A 775 37.58 17.20 29.16
C GLN A 775 38.91 17.73 28.58
N CYS A 776 39.34 17.13 27.46
CA CYS A 776 40.58 17.50 26.77
C CYS A 776 40.44 18.89 26.15
N SER A 777 41.47 19.73 26.23
CA SER A 777 41.42 21.09 25.66
C SER A 777 41.39 21.13 24.13
N ARG A 778 41.74 20.03 23.44
CA ARG A 778 41.72 19.90 21.98
C ARG A 778 41.35 18.49 21.55
N ASP A 779 40.66 18.39 20.41
CA ASP A 779 40.19 17.12 19.86
C ASP A 779 41.23 16.39 19.00
N CYS A 780 42.25 17.08 18.47
CA CYS A 780 43.38 16.47 17.74
C CYS A 780 44.69 17.28 17.94
N SER A 781 45.83 16.66 17.63
CA SER A 781 47.19 17.23 17.77
C SER A 781 47.52 17.74 19.18
N SER A 782 47.41 16.82 20.16
CA SER A 782 47.85 16.97 21.57
C SER A 782 47.18 18.11 22.35
N GLY A 783 46.01 17.83 22.93
CA GLY A 783 45.36 18.64 23.96
C GLY A 783 45.81 18.27 25.37
N ILE A 784 45.39 19.03 26.38
CA ILE A 784 45.74 18.83 27.79
C ILE A 784 44.45 18.77 28.63
N ARG A 785 44.35 17.81 29.54
CA ARG A 785 43.30 17.73 30.58
C ARG A 785 43.89 17.86 31.97
N SER A 786 43.10 18.35 32.94
CA SER A 786 43.59 18.58 34.32
C SER A 786 42.67 18.01 35.40
N ARG A 787 43.23 17.69 36.57
CA ARG A 787 42.49 17.29 37.79
C ARG A 787 43.10 17.91 39.05
N LYS A 788 42.31 18.09 40.12
CA LYS A 788 42.70 18.80 41.35
C LYS A 788 42.47 17.95 42.61
N ARG A 789 43.27 18.19 43.66
CA ARG A 789 43.11 17.62 45.01
C ARG A 789 43.40 18.66 46.09
N THR A 790 42.91 18.45 47.31
CA THR A 790 42.99 19.41 48.43
C THR A 790 43.61 18.78 49.67
N CYS A 791 44.42 19.54 50.42
CA CYS A 791 45.14 19.02 51.59
C CYS A 791 44.22 18.96 52.82
N THR A 792 43.31 17.98 52.85
CA THR A 792 42.25 17.89 53.86
C THR A 792 42.13 16.56 54.58
N ASN A 793 42.87 15.52 54.16
CA ASN A 793 42.68 14.15 54.63
C ASN A 793 44.00 13.49 55.10
N PRO A 794 44.45 13.74 56.34
CA PRO A 794 43.92 14.68 57.33
C PRO A 794 44.50 16.10 57.15
N LYS A 795 43.84 17.13 57.69
CA LYS A 795 44.43 18.49 57.76
C LYS A 795 45.59 18.51 58.78
N PRO A 796 46.74 19.14 58.47
CA PRO A 796 47.88 19.17 59.37
C PRO A 796 47.55 19.87 60.70
N LYS A 797 47.99 19.29 61.83
CA LYS A 797 47.81 19.81 63.20
C LYS A 797 49.06 19.56 64.05
N TYR A 798 49.23 20.33 65.12
CA TYR A 798 50.33 20.22 66.09
C TYR A 798 51.74 20.32 65.47
N GLY A 799 51.93 21.23 64.50
CA GLY A 799 53.22 21.47 63.84
C GLY A 799 53.58 20.50 62.69
N GLY A 800 52.67 19.62 62.27
CA GLY A 800 52.88 18.70 61.14
C GLY A 800 53.03 19.40 59.78
N THR A 801 53.78 18.78 58.86
CA THR A 801 54.11 19.35 57.54
C THR A 801 52.88 19.48 56.64
N SER A 802 52.81 20.53 55.81
CA SER A 802 51.79 20.63 54.76
C SER A 802 51.97 19.52 53.71
N CYS A 803 50.92 19.24 52.92
CA CYS A 803 50.98 18.18 51.92
C CYS A 803 52.05 18.47 50.84
N LEU A 804 52.97 17.54 50.62
CA LEU A 804 54.03 17.64 49.60
C LEU A 804 53.50 17.23 48.20
N GLY A 805 53.82 18.02 47.17
CA GLY A 805 53.41 17.81 45.77
C GLY A 805 52.35 18.79 45.27
N PRO A 806 52.06 18.83 43.95
CA PRO A 806 51.12 19.80 43.40
C PRO A 806 49.66 19.45 43.73
N ALA A 807 48.84 20.49 43.93
CA ALA A 807 47.39 20.39 44.13
C ALA A 807 46.62 20.19 42.81
N GLN A 808 47.28 20.34 41.66
CA GLN A 808 46.71 20.18 40.31
C GLN A 808 47.68 19.42 39.41
N GLU A 809 47.16 18.49 38.61
CA GLU A 809 47.92 17.66 37.65
C GLU A 809 47.37 17.87 36.24
N TYR A 810 48.26 17.84 35.24
CA TYR A 810 47.94 17.99 33.82
C TYR A 810 48.44 16.76 33.04
N GLN A 811 47.66 16.29 32.07
CA GLN A 811 48.00 15.17 31.20
C GLN A 811 47.66 15.48 29.75
N GLU A 812 48.53 15.11 28.81
CA GLU A 812 48.25 15.18 27.37
C GLU A 812 47.22 14.14 26.93
N CYS A 813 46.34 14.54 26.01
CA CYS A 813 45.28 13.73 25.42
C CYS A 813 45.12 14.05 23.93
N ASN A 814 44.57 13.10 23.15
CA ASN A 814 44.30 13.22 21.72
C ASN A 814 45.56 13.48 20.84
N THR A 815 46.50 12.53 20.83
CA THR A 815 47.81 12.60 20.13
C THR A 815 47.77 12.22 18.63
N THR A 816 46.59 12.14 18.01
CA THR A 816 46.47 11.83 16.57
C THR A 816 46.67 13.10 15.71
N PRO A 817 47.39 13.02 14.57
CA PRO A 817 47.55 14.15 13.65
C PRO A 817 46.19 14.63 13.12
N CYS A 818 46.01 15.94 12.98
CA CYS A 818 44.80 16.49 12.39
C CYS A 818 44.82 16.35 10.85
N PRO A 819 43.65 16.27 10.19
CA PRO A 819 43.56 16.24 8.72
C PRO A 819 44.20 17.48 8.09
N VAL A 820 44.87 17.32 6.94
CA VAL A 820 45.44 18.44 6.15
C VAL A 820 44.69 18.52 4.82
N ASP A 821 43.95 19.61 4.63
CA ASP A 821 43.18 19.84 3.41
C ASP A 821 44.09 20.29 2.25
N GLY A 822 43.77 19.83 1.05
CA GLY A 822 44.53 20.12 -0.16
C GLY A 822 44.33 21.56 -0.64
N SER A 823 45.41 22.22 -1.07
CA SER A 823 45.36 23.53 -1.73
C SER A 823 46.08 23.56 -3.08
N TRP A 824 45.55 24.36 -4.00
CA TRP A 824 46.02 24.48 -5.37
C TRP A 824 47.40 25.15 -5.46
N SER A 825 48.21 24.72 -6.43
CA SER A 825 49.40 25.42 -6.89
C SER A 825 49.03 26.72 -7.61
N CYS A 826 50.04 27.58 -7.87
CA CYS A 826 49.86 28.68 -8.80
C CYS A 826 49.48 28.17 -10.19
N TRP A 827 48.75 29.00 -10.94
CA TRP A 827 48.42 28.75 -12.34
C TRP A 827 49.65 28.79 -13.22
N SER A 828 49.66 27.96 -14.27
CA SER A 828 50.61 28.06 -15.37
C SER A 828 50.40 29.38 -16.15
N PRO A 829 51.38 29.81 -16.95
CA PRO A 829 51.12 30.78 -18.01
C PRO A 829 50.02 30.29 -18.95
N TRP A 830 49.34 31.22 -19.61
CA TRP A 830 48.40 30.91 -20.69
C TRP A 830 49.12 30.32 -21.91
N SER A 831 48.51 29.33 -22.55
CA SER A 831 48.99 28.78 -23.82
C SER A 831 48.88 29.81 -24.96
N LYS A 832 49.50 29.52 -26.10
CA LYS A 832 49.14 30.22 -27.35
C LYS A 832 47.70 29.86 -27.74
N CYS A 833 47.05 30.75 -28.50
CA CYS A 833 45.70 30.54 -29.00
C CYS A 833 45.65 29.30 -29.90
N SER A 834 44.62 28.46 -29.74
CA SER A 834 44.48 27.19 -30.47
C SER A 834 44.25 27.35 -31.97
N VAL A 835 43.71 28.50 -32.43
CA VAL A 835 43.51 28.81 -33.85
C VAL A 835 43.78 30.29 -34.16
N THR A 836 43.97 30.61 -35.45
CA THR A 836 44.27 31.98 -35.93
C THR A 836 43.04 32.79 -36.34
N CYS A 837 41.91 32.13 -36.67
CA CYS A 837 40.59 32.73 -36.88
C CYS A 837 39.51 31.72 -36.45
N GLY A 838 38.25 32.15 -36.40
CA GLY A 838 37.07 31.33 -36.14
C GLY A 838 36.70 31.20 -34.66
N GLY A 839 37.47 31.82 -33.77
CA GLY A 839 37.36 31.67 -32.32
C GLY A 839 38.14 30.44 -31.83
N GLY A 840 39.32 30.68 -31.29
CA GLY A 840 40.12 29.72 -30.55
C GLY A 840 40.07 29.96 -29.06
N HIS A 841 40.86 29.17 -28.33
CA HIS A 841 41.04 29.30 -26.89
C HIS A 841 42.51 29.23 -26.53
N TYR A 842 42.88 29.92 -25.45
CA TYR A 842 44.10 29.62 -24.71
C TYR A 842 43.74 29.04 -23.35
N ILE A 843 44.55 28.09 -22.88
CA ILE A 843 44.32 27.31 -21.65
C ILE A 843 45.50 27.52 -20.70
N ARG A 844 45.21 27.55 -19.40
CA ARG A 844 46.22 27.39 -18.34
C ARG A 844 45.75 26.39 -17.28
N THR A 845 46.70 25.81 -16.56
CA THR A 845 46.43 24.73 -15.60
C THR A 845 47.09 24.95 -14.25
N ARG A 846 46.59 24.31 -13.21
CA ARG A 846 47.20 24.24 -11.87
C ARG A 846 46.97 22.87 -11.25
N THR A 847 47.82 22.48 -10.30
CA THR A 847 47.78 21.14 -9.67
C THR A 847 47.55 21.25 -8.16
N CYS A 848 46.91 20.27 -7.55
CA CYS A 848 46.56 20.27 -6.12
C CYS A 848 47.76 19.81 -5.28
N SER A 849 48.79 20.63 -5.18
CA SER A 849 50.09 20.22 -4.63
C SER A 849 50.69 21.17 -3.61
N ASN A 850 49.98 22.22 -3.15
CA ASN A 850 50.54 23.23 -2.26
C ASN A 850 49.59 23.68 -1.13
N PRO A 851 49.41 22.88 -0.06
CA PRO A 851 49.92 21.52 0.13
C PRO A 851 48.99 20.43 -0.47
N PRO A 852 49.48 19.22 -0.74
CA PRO A 852 48.62 18.10 -1.11
C PRO A 852 47.81 17.58 0.10
N PRO A 853 46.58 17.10 -0.10
CA PRO A 853 45.72 16.61 0.98
C PRO A 853 46.31 15.35 1.64
N ALA A 854 46.27 15.28 2.98
CA ALA A 854 46.82 14.18 3.77
C ALA A 854 46.01 13.93 5.06
N TYR A 855 46.17 12.73 5.65
CA TYR A 855 45.55 12.33 6.92
C TYR A 855 44.02 12.48 6.96
N GLY A 856 43.35 12.29 5.81
CA GLY A 856 41.90 12.34 5.66
C GLY A 856 41.32 13.74 5.43
N GLY A 857 42.14 14.73 5.07
CA GLY A 857 41.69 16.08 4.70
C GLY A 857 41.06 16.15 3.30
N ASP A 858 40.29 17.21 3.07
CA ASP A 858 39.49 17.39 1.86
C ASP A 858 40.35 17.63 0.61
N ILE A 859 39.90 17.13 -0.55
CA ILE A 859 40.55 17.38 -1.84
C ILE A 859 40.42 18.85 -2.27
N CYS A 860 41.32 19.34 -3.14
CA CYS A 860 41.18 20.71 -3.66
C CYS A 860 39.89 20.88 -4.47
N LEU A 861 38.98 21.74 -4.00
CA LEU A 861 37.74 22.07 -4.68
C LEU A 861 37.96 23.20 -5.69
N GLY A 862 37.47 23.03 -6.93
CA GLY A 862 37.62 23.98 -8.04
C GLY A 862 38.16 23.34 -9.32
N LEU A 863 38.11 24.06 -10.45
CA LEU A 863 38.65 23.55 -11.72
C LEU A 863 40.19 23.63 -11.73
N HIS A 864 40.82 22.57 -12.26
CA HIS A 864 42.28 22.45 -12.43
C HIS A 864 42.78 23.05 -13.76
N THR A 865 41.85 23.40 -14.65
CA THR A 865 42.05 23.98 -15.98
C THR A 865 41.14 25.19 -16.13
N GLU A 866 41.68 26.27 -16.72
CA GLU A 866 40.94 27.48 -17.05
C GLU A 866 41.14 27.77 -18.55
N GLU A 867 40.06 28.14 -19.24
CA GLU A 867 40.03 28.37 -20.69
C GLU A 867 39.39 29.73 -20.98
N ALA A 868 39.98 30.49 -21.90
CA ALA A 868 39.41 31.76 -22.39
C ALA A 868 39.58 31.89 -23.90
N LEU A 869 38.63 32.59 -24.54
CA LEU A 869 38.51 32.72 -25.99
C LEU A 869 39.51 33.74 -26.57
N CYS A 870 39.99 33.46 -27.79
CA CYS A 870 40.90 34.30 -28.56
C CYS A 870 40.62 34.20 -30.08
N ASN A 871 41.05 35.17 -30.88
CA ASN A 871 40.95 35.17 -32.35
C ASN A 871 39.53 34.90 -32.94
N THR A 872 38.50 35.59 -32.44
CA THR A 872 37.06 35.37 -32.70
C THR A 872 36.51 35.90 -34.04
N GLN A 873 37.37 36.14 -35.03
CA GLN A 873 36.98 36.64 -36.36
C GLN A 873 36.70 35.47 -37.33
N PRO A 874 35.64 35.47 -38.16
CA PRO A 874 35.20 34.31 -38.96
C PRO A 874 36.16 33.88 -40.11
N CYS A 875 36.16 32.58 -40.48
CA CYS A 875 37.02 31.98 -41.55
C CYS A 875 36.20 31.54 -42.82
N PRO A 876 36.76 31.42 -44.05
CA PRO A 876 36.05 31.09 -45.33
C PRO A 876 35.90 29.57 -45.71
N GLU A 877 34.94 29.21 -46.59
CA GLU A 877 34.37 27.85 -46.94
C GLU A 877 35.23 26.87 -47.82
N SER A 878 34.96 25.53 -47.80
CA SER A 878 35.96 24.45 -48.06
C SER A 878 35.53 23.06 -48.67
N TRP A 879 34.55 22.91 -49.60
CA TRP A 879 34.34 21.66 -50.41
C TRP A 879 34.70 21.87 -51.89
N SER A 880 35.22 20.84 -52.59
CA SER A 880 35.39 20.85 -54.05
C SER A 880 34.19 20.26 -54.81
N ASP A 881 34.10 20.51 -56.12
CA ASP A 881 33.04 20.00 -57.00
C ASP A 881 33.14 18.47 -57.26
N TRP A 882 32.02 17.83 -57.64
CA TRP A 882 31.95 16.37 -57.94
C TRP A 882 32.55 16.00 -59.31
N SER A 883 33.14 14.80 -59.41
CA SER A 883 33.63 14.20 -60.65
C SER A 883 32.52 13.60 -61.53
N GLU A 884 32.86 13.27 -62.79
CA GLU A 884 32.04 12.45 -63.69
C GLU A 884 31.87 10.99 -63.17
N TRP A 885 30.84 10.29 -63.65
CA TRP A 885 30.54 8.89 -63.28
C TRP A 885 31.43 7.87 -64.02
N SER A 886 31.88 6.84 -63.31
CA SER A 886 32.66 5.74 -63.90
C SER A 886 31.84 4.86 -64.84
N HIS A 887 32.52 4.08 -65.69
CA HIS A 887 31.87 2.96 -66.39
C HIS A 887 31.38 1.88 -65.42
N CYS A 888 30.44 1.05 -65.86
CA CYS A 888 29.88 -0.03 -65.07
C CYS A 888 30.94 -1.09 -64.75
N ASP A 889 31.12 -1.38 -63.47
CA ASP A 889 31.98 -2.49 -63.04
C ASP A 889 31.34 -3.86 -63.34
N SER A 890 32.09 -4.94 -63.12
CA SER A 890 31.60 -6.32 -63.35
C SER A 890 30.40 -6.72 -62.48
N SER A 891 30.06 -5.91 -61.47
CA SER A 891 28.86 -6.04 -60.62
C SER A 891 27.69 -5.16 -61.08
N GLY A 892 27.85 -4.40 -62.16
CA GLY A 892 26.82 -3.53 -62.71
C GLY A 892 26.59 -2.27 -61.89
N VAL A 893 27.63 -1.63 -61.35
CA VAL A 893 27.55 -0.35 -60.61
C VAL A 893 28.55 0.69 -61.17
N GLN A 894 28.14 1.96 -61.23
CA GLN A 894 28.97 3.14 -61.54
C GLN A 894 29.19 3.98 -60.28
N VAL A 895 30.34 4.65 -60.15
CA VAL A 895 30.70 5.49 -58.98
C VAL A 895 31.29 6.84 -59.42
N ARG A 896 31.07 7.93 -58.67
CA ARG A 896 31.78 9.23 -58.79
C ARG A 896 32.20 9.79 -57.42
N LEU A 897 33.18 10.72 -57.40
CA LEU A 897 33.86 11.19 -56.18
C LEU A 897 33.97 12.73 -56.11
N ARG A 898 34.04 13.30 -54.89
CA ARG A 898 34.49 14.68 -54.63
C ARG A 898 35.41 14.71 -53.42
N HIS A 899 36.26 15.72 -53.30
CA HIS A 899 37.14 15.89 -52.14
C HIS A 899 36.82 17.17 -51.37
N CYS A 900 37.15 17.15 -50.09
CA CYS A 900 36.99 18.30 -49.22
C CYS A 900 38.32 19.07 -49.22
N ASP A 901 38.31 20.32 -49.67
CA ASP A 901 39.49 21.18 -49.72
C ASP A 901 39.72 21.82 -48.34
N VAL A 902 40.19 21.02 -47.38
CA VAL A 902 40.54 21.51 -46.03
C VAL A 902 41.99 21.92 -45.98
N LEU A 903 42.26 23.20 -45.75
CA LEU A 903 43.65 23.66 -45.68
C LEU A 903 44.39 23.32 -44.39
N PHE A 904 43.76 22.97 -43.25
CA PHE A 904 44.42 22.30 -42.09
C PHE A 904 43.42 21.55 -41.17
N PRO A 905 43.80 20.45 -40.49
CA PRO A 905 42.86 19.42 -40.04
C PRO A 905 42.50 19.47 -38.55
N THR A 906 41.25 19.84 -38.22
CA THR A 906 40.59 19.42 -36.97
C THR A 906 39.08 19.26 -37.17
N GLY A 907 38.63 18.01 -37.26
CA GLY A 907 37.27 17.57 -36.91
C GLY A 907 36.10 18.01 -37.82
N ASN A 908 35.78 17.17 -38.81
CA ASN A 908 34.54 17.04 -39.60
C ASN A 908 33.83 18.34 -40.04
N GLN A 909 34.53 19.22 -40.76
CA GLN A 909 33.96 20.43 -41.38
C GLN A 909 33.41 20.21 -42.80
N CYS A 910 33.33 18.95 -43.21
CA CYS A 910 32.77 18.52 -44.48
C CYS A 910 31.78 17.39 -44.20
N ALA A 911 30.50 17.75 -44.01
CA ALA A 911 29.44 16.78 -43.75
C ALA A 911 28.78 16.34 -45.08
N GLY A 912 28.95 15.07 -45.43
CA GLY A 912 28.40 14.45 -46.64
C GLY A 912 29.35 13.38 -47.20
N ASN A 913 28.83 12.43 -47.98
CA ASN A 913 29.66 11.37 -48.57
C ASN A 913 30.62 11.96 -49.62
N SER A 914 31.85 11.44 -49.67
CA SER A 914 32.87 11.79 -50.68
C SER A 914 32.78 10.92 -51.94
N SER A 915 31.96 9.87 -51.93
CA SER A 915 31.70 8.99 -53.08
C SER A 915 30.21 8.69 -53.19
N GLU A 916 29.74 8.50 -54.42
CA GLU A 916 28.35 8.17 -54.76
C GLU A 916 28.34 7.02 -55.77
N SER A 917 27.53 5.97 -55.55
CA SER A 917 27.45 4.77 -56.42
C SER A 917 26.02 4.48 -56.89
N ARG A 918 25.83 4.03 -58.13
CA ARG A 918 24.52 3.68 -58.72
C ARG A 918 24.58 2.43 -59.61
N ALA A 919 23.51 1.62 -59.64
CA ALA A 919 23.44 0.42 -60.47
C ALA A 919 23.19 0.72 -61.96
N CYS A 920 23.66 -0.16 -62.84
CA CYS A 920 23.61 -0.08 -64.29
C CYS A 920 22.34 -0.72 -64.84
N LEU A 921 21.75 -0.10 -65.86
CA LEU A 921 20.52 -0.56 -66.51
C LEU A 921 20.89 -1.46 -67.71
N ILE A 922 20.40 -2.72 -67.74
CA ILE A 922 20.56 -3.64 -68.89
C ILE A 922 19.16 -4.02 -69.42
N GLU A 923 18.82 -3.58 -70.63
CA GLU A 923 17.67 -4.03 -71.42
C GLU A 923 17.99 -5.34 -72.18
N SER A 924 16.95 -6.16 -72.35
CA SER A 924 16.92 -7.42 -73.11
C SER A 924 16.98 -7.23 -74.64
N ASN A 925 17.73 -8.12 -75.32
CA ASN A 925 17.81 -8.43 -76.77
C ASN A 925 18.89 -7.70 -77.61
N TYR A 926 20.06 -8.33 -77.83
CA TYR A 926 20.40 -9.01 -79.11
C TYR A 926 21.75 -9.76 -79.01
N ILE A 927 21.77 -10.94 -79.63
CA ILE A 927 22.85 -11.91 -79.87
C ILE A 927 23.39 -11.63 -81.29
N PRO A 928 24.70 -11.51 -81.52
CA PRO A 928 25.45 -12.69 -81.97
C PRO A 928 26.51 -13.03 -80.95
N GLY A 929 26.47 -14.28 -80.48
CA GLY A 929 27.24 -14.75 -79.35
C GLY A 929 28.74 -14.65 -79.59
N THR A 930 29.50 -14.49 -78.51
CA THR A 930 30.18 -15.63 -77.89
C THR A 930 30.99 -15.15 -76.68
N HIS A 931 30.66 -15.77 -75.54
CA HIS A 931 31.46 -15.97 -74.33
C HIS A 931 32.61 -15.01 -73.99
N SER A 932 32.27 -14.10 -73.08
CA SER A 932 32.86 -13.95 -71.73
C SER A 932 34.29 -13.45 -71.55
N HIS A 933 34.35 -12.48 -70.63
CA HIS A 933 35.45 -12.08 -69.75
C HIS A 933 36.38 -10.94 -70.20
N THR A 934 35.90 -9.73 -69.86
CA THR A 934 36.59 -8.68 -69.08
C THR A 934 37.99 -8.23 -69.55
N GLN A 935 38.02 -7.07 -70.21
CA GLN A 935 39.16 -6.17 -70.25
C GLN A 935 39.09 -5.19 -69.06
N ASN A 936 40.12 -5.23 -68.21
CA ASN A 936 40.54 -4.13 -67.35
C ASN A 936 41.66 -3.38 -68.08
N VAL A 937 41.54 -2.09 -68.38
CA VAL A 937 42.68 -1.20 -68.67
C VAL A 937 42.30 0.26 -68.34
N PHE A 938 43.00 0.82 -67.32
CA PHE A 938 43.55 2.20 -67.19
C PHE A 938 42.59 3.41 -67.38
N LEU A 939 42.53 4.45 -66.55
CA LEU A 939 43.55 5.20 -65.80
C LEU A 939 42.90 6.04 -64.68
N ASP A 940 43.75 6.48 -63.76
CA ASP A 940 43.61 7.60 -62.83
C ASP A 940 42.97 7.41 -61.45
N ASN A 941 43.85 7.64 -60.49
CA ASN A 941 43.67 8.44 -59.28
C ASN A 941 43.02 7.84 -58.02
N VAL A 942 43.88 7.78 -57.00
CA VAL A 942 43.68 8.41 -55.68
C VAL A 942 42.86 7.62 -54.66
N THR A 943 43.61 7.19 -53.64
CA THR A 943 43.26 7.06 -52.21
C THR A 943 42.39 5.92 -51.70
N ILE A 944 42.66 5.65 -50.42
CA ILE A 944 41.87 4.99 -49.38
C ILE A 944 42.13 3.50 -49.18
N LEU A 945 42.77 3.27 -48.02
CA LEU A 945 42.58 2.20 -47.04
C LEU A 945 42.44 0.76 -47.53
N HIS A 946 43.40 -0.04 -47.10
CA HIS A 946 43.22 -1.27 -46.33
C HIS A 946 44.64 -1.59 -45.79
N THR A 947 44.89 -2.23 -44.65
CA THR A 947 44.20 -3.33 -44.00
C THR A 947 44.99 -3.65 -42.72
N CYS A 948 44.32 -4.39 -41.82
CA CYS A 948 44.88 -5.48 -41.02
C CYS A 948 45.89 -5.15 -39.90
N LEU A 949 45.54 -5.46 -38.65
CA LEU A 949 45.73 -6.81 -38.07
C LEU A 949 47.19 -7.23 -38.22
N TRP A 950 47.98 -6.93 -37.19
CA TRP A 950 48.44 -7.95 -36.23
C TRP A 950 49.27 -9.05 -36.88
N TRP A 951 50.58 -9.02 -36.62
CA TRP A 951 51.29 -10.19 -36.10
C TRP A 951 52.56 -9.76 -35.34
N SER A 952 52.62 -10.27 -34.11
CA SER A 952 53.83 -10.73 -33.41
C SER A 952 54.83 -9.73 -32.81
N CYS A 953 54.81 -9.74 -31.47
CA CYS A 953 55.96 -9.94 -30.58
C CYS A 953 57.12 -8.93 -30.59
N GLY A 954 57.24 -8.21 -29.46
CA GLY A 954 58.51 -7.66 -28.97
C GLY A 954 58.36 -6.33 -28.28
N GLY A 955 58.21 -6.32 -26.94
CA GLY A 955 58.57 -5.16 -26.11
C GLY A 955 60.11 -4.98 -26.06
N PRO A 956 60.67 -4.12 -25.20
CA PRO A 956 60.06 -3.46 -24.03
C PRO A 956 60.45 -1.96 -23.88
N ASP A 957 60.12 -1.42 -22.69
CA ASP A 957 60.69 -0.21 -22.06
C ASP A 957 60.17 1.16 -22.60
N ASN A 958 59.68 2.11 -21.82
CA ASN A 958 59.85 2.44 -20.40
C ASN A 958 58.64 3.29 -19.93
N TRP A 959 57.98 2.92 -18.83
CA TRP A 959 58.06 3.58 -17.52
C TRP A 959 57.60 5.05 -17.48
N ASN A 960 56.42 5.34 -16.92
CA ASN A 960 56.29 5.78 -15.52
C ASN A 960 54.92 6.38 -15.15
N TYR A 961 54.46 5.90 -13.99
CA TYR A 961 53.72 6.55 -12.91
C TYR A 961 52.48 7.44 -13.16
N ASN A 962 51.48 7.09 -12.35
CA ASN A 962 50.56 7.95 -11.60
C ASN A 962 49.45 8.68 -12.34
#